data_AF-A0A4S4M3J4-F1
#
_entry.id   AF-A0A4S4M3J4-F1
#
_cell.length_a   1.000
_cell.length_b   1.000
_cell.length_c   1.000
_cell.angle_alpha   90.00
_cell.angle_beta   90.00
_cell.angle_gamma   90.00
#
_symmetry.space_group_name_H-M   'P 1'
#
loop_
_entity.id
_entity.type
_entity.pdbx_description
1 polymer ?
#
loop_
_entity_poly.entity_id
_entity_poly.type
_entity_poly.pdbx_seq_one_letter_code
_entity_poly.pdbx_strand_id
1 'polypeptide(L)'
;MSIYEPGSKAAPVQITEDEAALYDRQIRLWGLEAQQRMRNATILMVNLRGVATETIKNIVLAGIGKLIIVDGEDVSEEDLGANFFFRDEDVGHKRVSAAKARIESLNPLVTVEVIPTTSVLERDELDGLVQGVDLVCVTDWTRDRFISVNEVCRRLHKPLYFGGTYGLLGYIFCDLLSHGFIAPDRSGSNKDPAKNVLATLNYSPLNEALKYRWSGLTRRQTKELNPTIPFTIFAIWEFQSRHGGNLPDSPVDADELEAIANTLLSEADVNKQILPAISRDFIETIATTAAHEFAPVCAVVGGMLAQDILKALSAREAPLANFFVFDGNTGGASESIEEDHMGILYLQPSSTAWVTTDITEHSEFAILFSHRPSMANSSRRAPPAASSQYYAVPQSPPSRSGSGTHNQQPYAGSSHPVRSGSSSSQAHFMQPTGRNGDVAQGVMSGSIGASYGPYAYNPSARDNGMYTASRFSAAPSEISSGTTGEKPAHMVSSSTVPPYLWDTKDPDLDDALHNPDPVRDAKLDRSFTLLSARGWANVGVLVILIAGLITLFAGYPIIVVYSRTELQTLGQNFGGSNGSGQIPSFPNLPQLIDQDTDQSVYTKTGTDGKTYNLVFSDEFNTDGRTFWPGDDPFWEAVNFNYWPTGDLEWYDPQAITTKNGKLVITVTEQNTHDLNFQSGMLQSWNKFCFTTGILEMSISLPGTPESPGFWPGLWPYSYAACDLGTFPKQMNKDGATPQGALTGSPEGGQISGLPGQRLSACTCPGSDHPGPNVGTGRSAPEIDLLEAQVDVSVFRGQASQSLQVAPFNYQYTFDNSSSSTPIQNPSITKFNSYKGGPLQQAISALTYLDPQYYNGSGFQPYAMEWWSNPSSRNEGYVTWSVNGQQTWTASAATLAGDTQTQISSRIVPEEPMSIVLNLGISPSFQQQDFKHMVFPNHMLIDYVRVYQRADVKNGVGCDPSSHPTADYIQNHLNAYSNANLTTWAQAGYTFPRNSKYDGC
;
A
#
# COMPACT_ATOMS: atom_id res chain seq x y z
N MET A 1 -11.34 12.68 59.43
CA MET A 1 -12.05 11.50 59.99
C MET A 1 -13.46 11.55 59.44
N SER A 2 -14.04 10.41 59.04
CA SER A 2 -15.10 10.30 58.00
C SER A 2 -14.55 10.74 56.63
N ILE A 3 -14.04 9.85 55.76
CA ILE A 3 -14.66 8.67 55.15
C ILE A 3 -15.96 9.04 54.43
N TYR A 4 -15.83 9.20 53.12
CA TYR A 4 -16.86 8.93 52.12
C TYR A 4 -16.37 7.68 51.39
N GLU A 5 -17.20 6.64 51.26
CA GLU A 5 -16.79 5.42 50.56
C GLU A 5 -16.69 5.69 49.04
N PRO A 6 -15.59 5.30 48.38
CA PRO A 6 -15.57 5.29 46.92
C PRO A 6 -16.54 4.19 46.44
N GLY A 7 -17.40 4.53 45.48
CA GLY A 7 -18.29 3.55 44.85
C GLY A 7 -17.50 2.34 44.35
N SER A 8 -18.01 1.13 44.64
CA SER A 8 -17.26 -0.09 44.43
C SER A 8 -16.92 -0.31 42.96
N LYS A 9 -15.66 -0.05 42.57
CA LYS A 9 -15.10 -0.68 41.36
C LYS A 9 -15.22 -2.19 41.53
N ALA A 10 -15.63 -2.88 40.47
CA ALA A 10 -15.64 -4.33 40.44
C ALA A 10 -14.22 -4.87 40.71
N ALA A 11 -14.14 -6.11 41.23
CA ALA A 11 -12.85 -6.75 41.44
C ALA A 11 -12.05 -6.81 40.12
N PRO A 12 -10.73 -6.56 40.12
CA PRO A 12 -9.95 -6.45 38.90
C PRO A 12 -10.00 -7.75 38.11
N VAL A 13 -10.46 -7.66 36.85
CA VAL A 13 -10.67 -8.80 35.94
C VAL A 13 -9.31 -9.34 35.54
N GLN A 14 -8.96 -10.54 35.99
CA GLN A 14 -7.73 -11.23 35.59
C GLN A 14 -7.85 -11.70 34.15
N ILE A 15 -6.81 -11.46 33.35
CA ILE A 15 -6.73 -11.93 31.96
C ILE A 15 -6.82 -13.46 31.92
N THR A 16 -7.71 -14.00 31.07
CA THR A 16 -7.84 -15.45 30.86
C THR A 16 -6.74 -16.01 29.95
N GLU A 17 -6.59 -17.33 29.87
CA GLU A 17 -5.62 -17.97 28.96
C GLU A 17 -5.94 -17.66 27.48
N ASP A 18 -7.23 -17.63 27.11
CA ASP A 18 -7.69 -17.26 25.77
C ASP A 18 -7.44 -15.77 25.47
N GLU A 19 -7.67 -14.87 26.43
CA GLU A 19 -7.33 -13.45 26.31
C GLU A 19 -5.80 -13.25 26.21
N ALA A 20 -5.00 -14.02 26.95
CA ALA A 20 -3.54 -13.98 26.87
C ALA A 20 -3.02 -14.46 25.50
N ALA A 21 -3.67 -15.45 24.88
CA ALA A 21 -3.36 -15.90 23.53
C ALA A 21 -3.72 -14.84 22.46
N LEU A 22 -4.89 -14.19 22.60
CA LEU A 22 -5.31 -13.08 21.72
C LEU A 22 -4.33 -11.90 21.78
N TYR A 23 -3.90 -11.53 22.98
CA TYR A 23 -3.00 -10.40 23.21
C TYR A 23 -1.50 -10.79 23.25
N ASP A 24 -1.11 -11.99 22.82
CA ASP A 24 0.27 -12.50 22.96
C ASP A 24 1.34 -11.53 22.39
N ARG A 25 1.12 -11.00 21.19
CA ARG A 25 2.07 -10.09 20.52
C ARG A 25 2.29 -8.79 21.30
N GLN A 26 1.24 -8.20 21.84
CA GLN A 26 1.30 -6.94 22.60
C GLN A 26 1.74 -7.16 24.06
N ILE A 27 1.38 -8.29 24.67
CA ILE A 27 1.91 -8.72 25.97
C ILE A 27 3.44 -8.90 25.90
N ARG A 28 4.01 -9.37 24.78
CA ARG A 28 5.47 -9.42 24.58
C ARG A 28 6.14 -8.04 24.58
N LEU A 29 5.42 -6.98 24.19
CA LEU A 29 5.92 -5.60 24.15
C LEU A 29 5.89 -4.96 25.56
N TRP A 30 4.69 -4.77 26.12
CA TRP A 30 4.51 -4.03 27.38
C TRP A 30 4.35 -4.91 28.63
N GLY A 31 4.27 -6.23 28.49
CA GLY A 31 4.16 -7.17 29.60
C GLY A 31 2.72 -7.35 30.12
N LEU A 32 2.49 -8.49 30.79
CA LEU A 32 1.17 -8.89 31.28
C LEU A 32 0.57 -7.88 32.28
N GLU A 33 1.38 -7.29 33.16
CA GLU A 33 0.94 -6.30 34.16
C GLU A 33 0.49 -4.96 33.54
N ALA A 34 1.02 -4.59 32.37
CA ALA A 34 0.54 -3.45 31.60
C ALA A 34 -0.80 -3.78 30.95
N GLN A 35 -0.90 -4.93 30.27
CA GLN A 35 -2.14 -5.41 29.68
C GLN A 35 -3.27 -5.51 30.72
N GLN A 36 -2.94 -6.03 31.90
CA GLN A 36 -3.85 -6.16 33.04
C GLN A 36 -4.39 -4.81 33.52
N ARG A 37 -3.59 -3.73 33.48
CA ARG A 37 -4.05 -2.38 33.83
C ARG A 37 -4.95 -1.79 32.74
N MET A 38 -4.57 -1.91 31.47
CA MET A 38 -5.40 -1.45 30.36
C MET A 38 -6.75 -2.18 30.33
N ARG A 39 -6.76 -3.49 30.54
CA ARG A 39 -7.97 -4.32 30.64
C ARG A 39 -8.94 -3.91 31.77
N ASN A 40 -8.46 -3.20 32.78
CA ASN A 40 -9.26 -2.68 33.89
C ASN A 40 -9.54 -1.16 33.80
N ALA A 41 -9.05 -0.49 32.75
CA ALA A 41 -9.25 0.95 32.54
C ALA A 41 -10.61 1.24 31.89
N THR A 42 -11.27 2.30 32.37
CA THR A 42 -12.42 2.92 31.70
C THR A 42 -12.01 4.26 31.07
N ILE A 43 -12.23 4.43 29.78
CA ILE A 43 -11.91 5.66 29.04
C ILE A 43 -13.21 6.38 28.64
N LEU A 44 -13.28 7.69 28.90
CA LEU A 44 -14.27 8.59 28.32
C LEU A 44 -13.71 9.22 27.05
N MET A 45 -14.40 9.06 25.92
CA MET A 45 -14.15 9.77 24.66
C MET A 45 -15.30 10.76 24.41
N VAL A 46 -14.96 12.00 24.08
CA VAL A 46 -15.94 13.06 23.77
C VAL A 46 -15.67 13.59 22.36
N ASN A 47 -16.74 13.73 21.57
CA ASN A 47 -16.77 14.02 20.14
C ASN A 47 -16.27 12.84 19.29
N LEU A 48 -17.04 12.40 18.29
CA LEU A 48 -16.74 11.23 17.45
C LEU A 48 -16.47 11.65 15.99
N ARG A 49 -15.34 12.30 15.79
CA ARG A 49 -14.80 12.67 14.47
C ARG A 49 -13.65 11.72 14.03
N GLY A 50 -12.95 12.02 12.94
CA GLY A 50 -11.93 11.15 12.34
C GLY A 50 -10.78 10.80 13.30
N VAL A 51 -10.23 11.78 14.02
CA VAL A 51 -9.17 11.55 15.03
C VAL A 51 -9.66 10.64 16.17
N ALA A 52 -10.89 10.85 16.65
CA ALA A 52 -11.50 10.00 17.66
C ALA A 52 -11.71 8.57 17.15
N THR A 53 -12.15 8.38 15.91
CA THR A 53 -12.35 7.06 15.29
C THR A 53 -11.06 6.26 15.19
N GLU A 54 -9.98 6.88 14.74
CA GLU A 54 -8.65 6.27 14.70
C GLU A 54 -8.11 5.97 16.11
N THR A 55 -8.32 6.87 17.06
CA THR A 55 -7.95 6.64 18.47
C THR A 55 -8.72 5.45 19.07
N ILE A 56 -10.05 5.43 18.88
CA ILE A 56 -10.96 4.37 19.35
C ILE A 56 -10.54 3.01 18.79
N LYS A 57 -10.29 2.91 17.48
CA LYS A 57 -9.83 1.66 16.85
C LYS A 57 -8.62 1.10 17.58
N ASN A 58 -7.60 1.93 17.80
CA ASN A 58 -6.35 1.50 18.40
C ASN A 58 -6.51 1.11 19.90
N ILE A 59 -7.21 1.90 20.72
CA ILE A 59 -7.42 1.57 22.15
C ILE A 59 -8.36 0.37 22.36
N VAL A 60 -9.35 0.17 21.48
CA VAL A 60 -10.26 -0.99 21.54
C VAL A 60 -9.55 -2.27 21.11
N LEU A 61 -8.75 -2.25 20.04
CA LEU A 61 -7.91 -3.38 19.64
C LEU A 61 -6.85 -3.71 20.72
N ALA A 62 -6.27 -2.70 21.38
CA ALA A 62 -5.37 -2.91 22.51
C ALA A 62 -6.03 -3.56 23.75
N GLY A 63 -7.36 -3.65 23.81
CA GLY A 63 -8.06 -4.45 24.82
C GLY A 63 -8.27 -3.74 26.15
N ILE A 64 -8.70 -2.47 26.11
CA ILE A 64 -9.15 -1.73 27.31
C ILE A 64 -10.35 -2.40 28.00
N GLY A 65 -10.68 -1.98 29.22
CA GLY A 65 -11.85 -2.50 29.94
C GLY A 65 -13.18 -2.00 29.35
N LYS A 66 -13.35 -0.68 29.36
CA LYS A 66 -14.58 -0.01 28.95
C LYS A 66 -14.30 1.30 28.23
N LEU A 67 -15.07 1.57 27.18
CA LEU A 67 -15.13 2.83 26.46
C LEU A 67 -16.52 3.46 26.64
N ILE A 68 -16.56 4.74 27.02
CA ILE A 68 -17.78 5.56 27.04
C ILE A 68 -17.60 6.65 25.99
N ILE A 69 -18.53 6.79 25.05
CA ILE A 69 -18.44 7.77 23.96
C ILE A 69 -19.60 8.77 24.05
N VAL A 70 -19.30 10.07 24.05
CA VAL A 70 -20.30 11.15 24.09
C VAL A 70 -20.22 11.97 22.79
N ASP A 71 -21.30 11.98 22.03
CA ASP A 71 -21.48 12.86 20.87
C ASP A 71 -22.98 13.18 20.70
N GLY A 72 -23.32 14.43 20.41
CA GLY A 72 -24.69 14.87 20.17
C GLY A 72 -25.07 15.00 18.70
N GLU A 73 -24.11 14.93 17.79
CA GLU A 73 -24.28 15.24 16.37
C GLU A 73 -24.75 14.04 15.53
N ASP A 74 -25.34 14.35 14.39
CA ASP A 74 -25.73 13.37 13.37
C ASP A 74 -24.61 13.16 12.35
N VAL A 75 -24.55 11.98 11.74
CA VAL A 75 -23.59 11.65 10.68
C VAL A 75 -23.87 12.53 9.47
N SER A 76 -22.86 13.29 9.04
CA SER A 76 -22.87 14.08 7.81
C SER A 76 -22.22 13.29 6.65
N GLU A 77 -22.36 13.78 5.41
CA GLU A 77 -21.64 13.22 4.27
C GLU A 77 -20.12 13.40 4.40
N GLU A 78 -19.66 14.49 5.04
CA GLU A 78 -18.22 14.75 5.28
C GLU A 78 -17.59 13.72 6.23
N ASP A 79 -18.35 13.23 7.22
CA ASP A 79 -17.85 12.23 8.16
C ASP A 79 -17.42 10.93 7.44
N LEU A 80 -18.06 10.58 6.32
CA LEU A 80 -17.73 9.37 5.54
C LEU A 80 -16.29 9.39 5.00
N GLY A 81 -15.70 10.58 4.79
CA GLY A 81 -14.36 10.74 4.23
C GLY A 81 -13.22 10.42 5.20
N ALA A 82 -13.46 10.54 6.52
CA ALA A 82 -12.46 10.31 7.56
C ALA A 82 -12.89 9.28 8.63
N ASN A 83 -14.14 8.80 8.62
CA ASN A 83 -14.71 7.99 9.68
C ASN A 83 -15.25 6.64 9.16
N PHE A 84 -14.39 5.61 9.14
CA PHE A 84 -14.75 4.26 8.67
C PHE A 84 -15.77 3.52 9.55
N PHE A 85 -16.24 4.10 10.67
CA PHE A 85 -17.39 3.59 11.42
C PHE A 85 -18.75 3.97 10.83
N PHE A 86 -18.81 4.75 9.75
CA PHE A 86 -20.05 5.13 9.07
C PHE A 86 -20.13 4.60 7.64
N ARG A 87 -21.34 4.52 7.10
CA ARG A 87 -21.67 4.19 5.70
C ARG A 87 -22.73 5.16 5.19
N ASP A 88 -22.99 5.17 3.88
CA ASP A 88 -24.00 6.03 3.26
C ASP A 88 -25.39 5.90 3.92
N GLU A 89 -25.78 4.70 4.38
CA GLU A 89 -27.03 4.47 5.09
C GLU A 89 -27.11 5.07 6.50
N ASP A 90 -25.98 5.43 7.11
CA ASP A 90 -25.92 6.00 8.45
C ASP A 90 -26.15 7.53 8.47
N VAL A 91 -26.02 8.21 7.33
CA VAL A 91 -26.17 9.67 7.21
C VAL A 91 -27.53 10.12 7.79
N GLY A 92 -27.50 11.14 8.66
CA GLY A 92 -28.66 11.64 9.39
C GLY A 92 -29.04 10.86 10.67
N HIS A 93 -28.32 9.78 11.02
CA HIS A 93 -28.43 9.14 12.34
C HIS A 93 -27.38 9.70 13.32
N LYS A 94 -27.63 9.59 14.64
CA LYS A 94 -26.65 10.00 15.66
C LYS A 94 -25.33 9.23 15.52
N ARG A 95 -24.21 9.95 15.41
CA ARG A 95 -22.85 9.39 15.19
C ARG A 95 -22.54 8.21 16.11
N VAL A 96 -22.65 8.40 17.42
CA VAL A 96 -22.36 7.33 18.39
C VAL A 96 -23.33 6.15 18.33
N SER A 97 -24.57 6.35 17.87
CA SER A 97 -25.51 5.25 17.66
C SER A 97 -25.18 4.40 16.42
N ALA A 98 -24.77 5.04 15.32
CA ALA A 98 -24.31 4.37 14.10
C ALA A 98 -22.99 3.61 14.31
N ALA A 99 -22.01 4.24 14.99
CA ALA A 99 -20.69 3.64 15.18
C ALA A 99 -20.69 2.44 16.13
N LYS A 100 -21.58 2.41 17.14
CA LYS A 100 -21.49 1.49 18.29
C LYS A 100 -21.24 0.03 17.90
N ALA A 101 -22.07 -0.54 17.03
CA ALA A 101 -21.97 -1.94 16.66
C ALA A 101 -20.66 -2.27 15.93
N ARG A 102 -20.13 -1.33 15.14
CA ARG A 102 -18.86 -1.48 14.42
C ARG A 102 -17.67 -1.37 15.40
N ILE A 103 -17.74 -0.51 16.41
CA ILE A 103 -16.74 -0.42 17.49
C ILE A 103 -16.73 -1.71 18.32
N GLU A 104 -17.89 -2.21 18.76
CA GLU A 104 -18.00 -3.48 19.50
C GLU A 104 -17.46 -4.68 18.70
N SER A 105 -17.59 -4.65 17.37
CA SER A 105 -17.06 -5.71 16.50
C SER A 105 -15.53 -5.77 16.41
N LEU A 106 -14.82 -4.69 16.72
CA LEU A 106 -13.35 -4.68 16.73
C LEU A 106 -12.77 -5.56 17.84
N ASN A 107 -13.39 -5.54 19.02
CA ASN A 107 -12.98 -6.33 20.15
C ASN A 107 -14.16 -6.61 21.11
N PRO A 108 -14.81 -7.78 21.01
CA PRO A 108 -15.97 -8.14 21.85
C PRO A 108 -15.69 -8.20 23.36
N LEU A 109 -14.43 -8.12 23.78
CA LEU A 109 -14.04 -8.09 25.19
C LEU A 109 -14.17 -6.68 25.79
N VAL A 110 -14.19 -5.62 24.97
CA VAL A 110 -14.29 -4.23 25.41
C VAL A 110 -15.76 -3.85 25.57
N THR A 111 -16.13 -3.29 26.72
CA THR A 111 -17.50 -2.79 26.93
C THR A 111 -17.67 -1.41 26.31
N VAL A 112 -18.63 -1.23 25.39
CA VAL A 112 -18.89 0.06 24.72
C VAL A 112 -20.22 0.65 25.17
N GLU A 113 -20.15 1.84 25.77
CA GLU A 113 -21.30 2.66 26.16
C GLU A 113 -21.33 3.94 25.33
N VAL A 114 -22.53 4.40 24.95
CA VAL A 114 -22.71 5.57 24.08
C VAL A 114 -23.78 6.49 24.65
N ILE A 115 -23.51 7.80 24.61
CA ILE A 115 -24.40 8.85 25.10
C ILE A 115 -24.66 9.82 23.93
N PRO A 116 -25.84 9.74 23.25
CA PRO A 116 -26.14 10.50 22.04
C PRO A 116 -26.60 11.95 22.32
N THR A 117 -26.04 12.58 23.35
CA THR A 117 -26.38 13.95 23.80
C THR A 117 -25.20 14.60 24.51
N THR A 118 -24.96 15.88 24.23
CA THR A 118 -23.94 16.70 24.90
C THR A 118 -24.43 17.28 26.24
N SER A 119 -25.68 17.07 26.63
CA SER A 119 -26.22 17.55 27.92
C SER A 119 -25.42 17.07 29.14
N VAL A 120 -24.87 15.85 29.07
CA VAL A 120 -24.01 15.26 30.12
C VAL A 120 -22.65 15.94 30.27
N LEU A 121 -22.32 16.87 29.38
CA LEU A 121 -21.09 17.68 29.41
C LEU A 121 -21.31 19.04 30.11
N GLU A 122 -22.51 19.31 30.61
CA GLU A 122 -22.79 20.44 31.50
C GLU A 122 -22.40 20.10 32.96
N ARG A 123 -21.99 21.13 33.70
CA ARG A 123 -21.13 21.01 34.90
C ARG A 123 -21.51 19.92 35.90
N ASP A 124 -22.78 19.86 36.31
CA ASP A 124 -23.21 18.97 37.40
C ASP A 124 -23.26 17.49 36.98
N GLU A 125 -23.52 17.20 35.70
CA GLU A 125 -23.51 15.84 35.14
C GLU A 125 -22.09 15.41 34.73
N LEU A 126 -21.30 16.35 34.19
CA LEU A 126 -19.91 16.14 33.78
C LEU A 126 -19.03 15.67 34.95
N ASP A 127 -19.19 16.26 36.15
CA ASP A 127 -18.43 15.84 37.34
C ASP A 127 -18.72 14.37 37.69
N GLY A 128 -19.98 13.92 37.60
CA GLY A 128 -20.36 12.53 37.84
C GLY A 128 -19.76 11.57 36.80
N LEU A 129 -19.78 11.96 35.53
CA LEU A 129 -19.23 11.18 34.41
C LEU A 129 -17.70 11.05 34.51
N VAL A 130 -16.99 12.17 34.72
CA VAL A 130 -15.53 12.21 34.86
C VAL A 130 -15.06 11.46 36.11
N GLN A 131 -15.80 11.55 37.23
CA GLN A 131 -15.49 10.79 38.45
C GLN A 131 -15.49 9.27 38.22
N GLY A 132 -16.36 8.78 37.33
CA GLY A 132 -16.56 7.35 37.04
C GLY A 132 -15.51 6.69 36.12
N VAL A 133 -14.67 7.46 35.43
CA VAL A 133 -13.68 6.94 34.47
C VAL A 133 -12.24 7.03 34.98
N ASP A 134 -11.31 6.37 34.30
CA ASP A 134 -9.88 6.37 34.63
C ASP A 134 -9.08 7.39 33.82
N LEU A 135 -9.54 7.71 32.60
CA LEU A 135 -8.92 8.68 31.70
C LEU A 135 -10.00 9.35 30.84
N VAL A 136 -9.82 10.63 30.56
CA VAL A 136 -10.68 11.40 29.66
C VAL A 136 -9.90 11.76 28.39
N CYS A 137 -10.55 11.64 27.24
CA CYS A 137 -10.06 12.11 25.94
C CYS A 137 -11.17 12.93 25.27
N VAL A 138 -10.83 14.08 24.71
CA VAL A 138 -11.78 14.93 23.98
C VAL A 138 -11.17 15.33 22.65
N THR A 139 -11.90 15.20 21.54
CA THR A 139 -11.39 15.64 20.23
C THR A 139 -12.15 16.82 19.65
N ASP A 140 -11.47 17.59 18.80
CA ASP A 140 -12.07 18.52 17.82
C ASP A 140 -13.11 19.50 18.42
N TRP A 141 -12.84 20.04 19.60
CA TRP A 141 -13.75 20.93 20.34
C TRP A 141 -13.18 22.34 20.55
N THR A 142 -14.02 23.24 21.04
CA THR A 142 -13.61 24.65 21.27
C THR A 142 -12.66 24.78 22.47
N ARG A 143 -11.68 25.70 22.37
CA ARG A 143 -10.72 26.00 23.45
C ARG A 143 -11.38 26.18 24.83
N ASP A 144 -12.46 26.95 24.89
CA ASP A 144 -13.06 27.33 26.16
C ASP A 144 -13.73 26.12 26.84
N ARG A 145 -14.22 25.15 26.03
CA ARG A 145 -14.68 23.85 26.51
C ARG A 145 -13.52 22.92 26.89
N PHE A 146 -12.42 22.89 26.14
CA PHE A 146 -11.19 22.19 26.55
C PHE A 146 -10.69 22.69 27.91
N ILE A 147 -10.59 24.02 28.12
CA ILE A 147 -10.19 24.60 29.42
C ILE A 147 -11.16 24.16 30.53
N SER A 148 -12.48 24.23 30.28
CA SER A 148 -13.49 23.80 31.26
C SER A 148 -13.37 22.31 31.64
N VAL A 149 -13.12 21.41 30.67
CA VAL A 149 -12.91 19.98 30.96
C VAL A 149 -11.59 19.75 31.70
N ASN A 150 -10.53 20.49 31.37
CA ASN A 150 -9.24 20.40 32.05
C ASN A 150 -9.35 20.82 33.52
N GLU A 151 -10.07 21.90 33.83
CA GLU A 151 -10.35 22.31 35.22
C GLU A 151 -11.14 21.24 36.01
N VAL A 152 -12.12 20.58 35.38
CA VAL A 152 -12.88 19.48 35.99
C VAL A 152 -11.99 18.25 36.23
N CYS A 153 -11.20 17.83 35.24
CA CYS A 153 -10.30 16.69 35.38
C CYS A 153 -9.24 16.93 36.46
N ARG A 154 -8.67 18.14 36.55
CA ARG A 154 -7.78 18.52 37.65
C ARG A 154 -8.46 18.46 39.01
N ARG A 155 -9.70 18.98 39.13
CA ARG A 155 -10.50 18.95 40.38
C ARG A 155 -10.80 17.52 40.84
N LEU A 156 -11.05 16.60 39.91
CA LEU A 156 -11.41 15.20 40.17
C LEU A 156 -10.23 14.23 40.10
N HIS A 157 -9.01 14.76 39.96
CA HIS A 157 -7.75 14.01 39.84
C HIS A 157 -7.76 12.93 38.73
N LYS A 158 -8.21 13.30 37.52
CA LYS A 158 -8.22 12.43 36.34
C LYS A 158 -7.20 12.89 35.30
N PRO A 159 -6.44 11.96 34.68
CA PRO A 159 -5.60 12.26 33.52
C PRO A 159 -6.47 12.56 32.30
N LEU A 160 -5.98 13.45 31.44
CA LEU A 160 -6.72 14.01 30.33
C LEU A 160 -5.86 14.14 29.07
N TYR A 161 -6.46 13.85 27.93
CA TYR A 161 -5.94 14.15 26.60
C TYR A 161 -6.91 15.02 25.81
N PHE A 162 -6.36 15.90 24.98
CA PHE A 162 -7.06 16.51 23.85
C PHE A 162 -6.37 16.13 22.55
N GLY A 163 -7.14 15.97 21.48
CA GLY A 163 -6.60 15.77 20.14
C GLY A 163 -7.47 16.45 19.09
N GLY A 164 -6.94 16.58 17.88
CA GLY A 164 -7.76 17.03 16.77
C GLY A 164 -6.96 17.35 15.52
N THR A 165 -7.69 17.70 14.47
CA THR A 165 -7.12 18.02 13.15
C THR A 165 -7.78 19.27 12.56
N TYR A 166 -6.99 20.04 11.81
CA TYR A 166 -7.44 21.18 11.02
C TYR A 166 -6.78 21.09 9.64
N GLY A 167 -7.50 20.51 8.67
CA GLY A 167 -6.94 20.21 7.36
C GLY A 167 -5.73 19.27 7.48
N LEU A 168 -4.56 19.77 7.09
CA LEU A 168 -3.29 19.04 7.17
C LEU A 168 -2.55 19.18 8.51
N LEU A 169 -3.07 19.96 9.47
CA LEU A 169 -2.44 20.14 10.78
C LEU A 169 -3.08 19.25 11.85
N GLY A 170 -2.25 18.60 12.67
CA GLY A 170 -2.69 17.79 13.79
C GLY A 170 -2.16 18.33 15.12
N TYR A 171 -2.89 18.07 16.21
CA TYR A 171 -2.39 18.29 17.58
C TYR A 171 -2.79 17.20 18.56
N ILE A 172 -1.97 17.05 19.59
CA ILE A 172 -2.30 16.37 20.85
C ILE A 172 -1.88 17.28 22.00
N PHE A 173 -2.72 17.41 23.02
CA PHE A 173 -2.37 17.97 24.31
C PHE A 173 -2.61 16.93 25.41
N CYS A 174 -1.77 16.92 26.43
CA CYS A 174 -1.80 15.95 27.51
C CYS A 174 -1.69 16.63 28.88
N ASP A 175 -2.50 16.20 29.85
CA ASP A 175 -2.40 16.60 31.26
C ASP A 175 -2.65 15.39 32.17
N LEU A 176 -1.55 14.73 32.57
CA LEU A 176 -1.57 13.56 33.47
C LEU A 176 -1.38 13.93 34.94
N LEU A 177 -1.51 15.21 35.30
CA LEU A 177 -1.31 15.73 36.66
C LEU A 177 0.14 15.51 37.16
N SER A 178 0.35 14.55 38.06
CA SER A 178 1.67 14.08 38.48
C SER A 178 1.73 12.58 38.18
N HIS A 179 2.43 12.23 37.10
CA HIS A 179 2.40 10.89 36.53
C HIS A 179 3.71 10.14 36.75
N GLY A 180 3.65 9.08 37.55
CA GLY A 180 4.78 8.18 37.79
C GLY A 180 4.85 7.08 36.74
N PHE A 181 6.02 6.87 36.13
CA PHE A 181 6.28 5.87 35.09
C PHE A 181 7.63 5.18 35.31
N ILE A 182 7.86 4.05 34.63
CA ILE A 182 9.13 3.32 34.72
C ILE A 182 10.14 3.87 33.71
N ALA A 183 11.36 4.16 34.16
CA ALA A 183 12.48 4.63 33.34
C ALA A 183 13.77 3.83 33.65
N PRO A 184 14.70 3.69 32.69
CA PRO A 184 16.02 3.12 32.96
C PRO A 184 16.86 4.06 33.84
N ASP A 185 17.54 3.49 34.83
CA ASP A 185 18.40 4.16 35.80
C ASP A 185 19.68 4.67 35.14
N ARG A 186 19.68 5.96 34.78
CA ARG A 186 20.84 6.66 34.22
C ARG A 186 21.89 7.07 35.27
N SER A 187 21.72 6.73 36.56
CA SER A 187 22.65 7.11 37.63
C SER A 187 23.77 6.09 37.90
N GLY A 188 23.66 4.87 37.36
CA GLY A 188 24.67 3.81 37.47
C GLY A 188 25.80 3.93 36.46
N SER A 189 27.02 3.51 36.84
CA SER A 189 28.13 3.37 35.89
C SER A 189 27.88 2.23 34.89
N ASN A 190 28.33 2.37 33.63
CA ASN A 190 28.20 1.45 32.47
C ASN A 190 28.75 0.00 32.63
N LYS A 191 28.56 -0.66 33.79
CA LYS A 191 29.01 -2.03 34.07
C LYS A 191 27.96 -2.92 34.73
N ASP A 192 26.87 -2.37 35.23
CA ASP A 192 25.70 -3.13 35.69
C ASP A 192 24.59 -3.06 34.62
N PRO A 193 23.75 -4.09 34.47
CA PRO A 193 22.55 -4.01 33.63
C PRO A 193 21.63 -2.90 34.13
N ALA A 194 21.05 -2.13 33.20
CA ALA A 194 20.19 -1.00 33.52
C ALA A 194 19.05 -1.41 34.46
N LYS A 195 19.04 -0.82 35.66
CA LYS A 195 17.94 -1.00 36.63
C LYS A 195 16.77 -0.14 36.20
N ASN A 196 15.55 -0.60 36.48
CA ASN A 196 14.37 0.21 36.28
C ASN A 196 14.07 1.02 37.55
N VAL A 197 13.91 2.34 37.41
CA VAL A 197 13.53 3.27 38.48
C VAL A 197 12.16 3.88 38.17
N LEU A 198 11.45 4.30 39.21
CA LEU A 198 10.22 5.07 39.07
C LEU A 198 10.59 6.54 38.89
N ALA A 199 10.31 7.09 37.71
CA ALA A 199 10.39 8.51 37.40
C ALA A 199 8.98 9.14 37.49
N THR A 200 8.91 10.48 37.58
CA THR A 200 7.63 11.21 37.66
C THR A 200 7.70 12.50 36.85
N LEU A 201 6.70 12.74 36.00
CA LEU A 201 6.51 14.00 35.26
C LEU A 201 5.36 14.82 35.86
N ASN A 202 5.46 16.15 35.84
CA ASN A 202 4.42 17.05 36.34
C ASN A 202 3.88 17.92 35.22
N TYR A 203 2.59 17.80 34.97
CA TYR A 203 1.93 18.45 33.84
C TYR A 203 1.42 19.83 34.21
N SER A 204 1.40 20.75 33.23
CA SER A 204 0.76 22.06 33.35
C SER A 204 -0.62 22.06 32.71
N PRO A 205 -1.64 22.74 33.28
CA PRO A 205 -2.97 22.81 32.68
C PRO A 205 -2.95 23.62 31.39
N LEU A 206 -3.90 23.37 30.49
CA LEU A 206 -3.97 24.00 29.16
C LEU A 206 -3.98 25.54 29.26
N ASN A 207 -4.72 26.09 30.23
CA ASN A 207 -4.85 27.53 30.47
C ASN A 207 -3.55 28.21 30.97
N GLU A 208 -2.58 27.45 31.47
CA GLU A 208 -1.23 27.94 31.80
C GLU A 208 -0.26 27.69 30.64
N ALA A 209 -0.33 26.51 30.01
CA ALA A 209 0.49 26.17 28.84
C ALA A 209 0.32 27.17 27.69
N LEU A 210 -0.93 27.59 27.39
CA LEU A 210 -1.25 28.61 26.39
C LEU A 210 -0.69 30.01 26.70
N LYS A 211 -0.26 30.28 27.94
CA LYS A 211 0.31 31.58 28.37
C LYS A 211 1.83 31.55 28.51
N TYR A 212 2.47 30.44 28.17
CA TYR A 212 3.92 30.28 28.30
C TYR A 212 4.68 31.23 27.37
N ARG A 213 5.70 31.90 27.90
CA ARG A 213 6.56 32.80 27.11
C ARG A 213 7.83 32.10 26.64
N TRP A 214 8.07 32.21 25.35
CA TRP A 214 9.16 31.57 24.62
C TRP A 214 10.48 32.34 24.71
N SER A 215 10.52 33.45 25.45
CA SER A 215 11.69 34.32 25.63
C SER A 215 12.90 33.64 26.27
N GLY A 216 12.70 32.54 27.00
CA GLY A 216 13.77 31.73 27.60
C GLY A 216 14.47 30.76 26.64
N LEU A 217 13.98 30.63 25.40
CA LEU A 217 14.41 29.58 24.48
C LEU A 217 15.54 30.04 23.56
N THR A 218 16.54 29.16 23.37
CA THR A 218 17.60 29.42 22.39
C THR A 218 17.06 29.34 20.96
N ARG A 219 17.73 29.99 20.00
CA ARG A 219 17.41 29.88 18.57
C ARG A 219 17.28 28.44 18.07
N ARG A 220 18.07 27.51 18.62
CA ARG A 220 18.04 26.09 18.25
C ARG A 220 16.73 25.46 18.71
N GLN A 221 16.41 25.58 20.00
CA GLN A 221 15.12 25.15 20.55
C GLN A 221 13.97 25.79 19.78
N THR A 222 13.96 27.12 19.56
CA THR A 222 12.91 27.80 18.78
C THR A 222 12.73 27.24 17.37
N LYS A 223 13.80 26.74 16.73
CA LYS A 223 13.68 26.08 15.43
C LYS A 223 13.14 24.64 15.56
N GLU A 224 13.62 23.88 16.53
CA GLU A 224 13.16 22.50 16.82
C GLU A 224 11.69 22.48 17.29
N LEU A 225 11.22 23.51 17.99
CA LEU A 225 9.82 23.67 18.42
C LEU A 225 8.85 24.03 17.27
N ASN A 226 9.34 24.35 16.06
CA ASN A 226 8.56 24.79 14.88
C ASN A 226 7.30 25.64 15.20
N PRO A 227 7.45 26.88 15.72
CA PRO A 227 6.33 27.70 16.22
C PRO A 227 5.22 27.99 15.19
N THR A 228 5.48 27.83 13.89
CA THR A 228 4.47 28.00 12.83
C THR A 228 3.21 27.19 13.10
N ILE A 229 3.36 25.92 13.50
CA ILE A 229 2.23 24.99 13.66
C ILE A 229 1.40 25.27 14.92
N PRO A 230 1.97 25.27 16.15
CA PRO A 230 1.17 25.48 17.36
C PRO A 230 0.51 26.87 17.38
N PHE A 231 1.19 27.93 16.93
CA PHE A 231 0.58 29.26 16.91
C PHE A 231 -0.51 29.42 15.84
N THR A 232 -0.48 28.65 14.77
CA THR A 232 -1.61 28.58 13.81
C THR A 232 -2.79 27.82 14.42
N ILE A 233 -2.54 26.70 15.09
CA ILE A 233 -3.60 25.93 15.79
C ILE A 233 -4.24 26.77 16.90
N PHE A 234 -3.46 27.51 17.68
CA PHE A 234 -3.98 28.44 18.69
C PHE A 234 -4.75 29.61 18.07
N ALA A 235 -4.41 30.02 16.85
CA ALA A 235 -5.16 31.04 16.12
C ALA A 235 -6.52 30.52 15.63
N ILE A 236 -6.59 29.28 15.14
CA ILE A 236 -7.86 28.61 14.80
C ILE A 236 -8.76 28.52 16.04
N TRP A 237 -8.20 28.14 17.20
CA TRP A 237 -8.92 28.08 18.47
C TRP A 237 -9.49 29.43 18.93
N GLU A 238 -8.74 30.52 18.75
CA GLU A 238 -9.19 31.88 19.06
C GLU A 238 -10.22 32.38 18.04
N PHE A 239 -10.03 32.10 16.75
CA PHE A 239 -11.01 32.35 15.69
C PHE A 239 -12.33 31.65 15.99
N GLN A 240 -12.28 30.36 16.32
CA GLN A 240 -13.45 29.55 16.64
C GLN A 240 -14.23 30.07 17.86
N SER A 241 -13.52 30.56 18.89
CA SER A 241 -14.11 31.21 20.07
C SER A 241 -14.83 32.52 19.70
N ARG A 242 -14.29 33.31 18.77
CA ARG A 242 -14.91 34.56 18.27
C ARG A 242 -16.11 34.32 17.36
N HIS A 243 -16.05 33.29 16.52
CA HIS A 243 -17.06 32.96 15.51
C HIS A 243 -18.08 31.92 15.98
N GLY A 244 -18.32 31.84 17.29
CA GLY A 244 -19.44 31.09 17.88
C GLY A 244 -19.34 29.57 17.76
N GLY A 245 -18.14 29.03 17.54
CA GLY A 245 -17.89 27.60 17.32
C GLY A 245 -17.49 27.24 15.88
N ASN A 246 -17.65 28.16 14.93
CA ASN A 246 -17.32 27.93 13.52
C ASN A 246 -15.81 27.98 13.27
N LEU A 247 -15.30 27.04 12.47
CA LEU A 247 -13.92 27.04 11.97
C LEU A 247 -13.80 27.97 10.75
N PRO A 248 -12.60 28.46 10.41
CA PRO A 248 -12.40 29.16 9.15
C PRO A 248 -12.57 28.16 7.99
N ASP A 249 -13.36 28.54 6.99
CA ASP A 249 -13.71 27.71 5.83
C ASP A 249 -13.53 28.43 4.48
N SER A 250 -13.09 29.70 4.48
CA SER A 250 -13.00 30.52 3.28
C SER A 250 -11.68 31.31 3.18
N PRO A 251 -11.27 31.73 1.96
CA PRO A 251 -10.13 32.63 1.78
C PRO A 251 -10.31 34.00 2.44
N VAL A 252 -11.54 34.39 2.80
CA VAL A 252 -11.84 35.69 3.44
C VAL A 252 -11.41 35.68 4.91
N ASP A 253 -11.41 34.50 5.54
CA ASP A 253 -11.04 34.34 6.95
C ASP A 253 -9.52 34.47 7.19
N ALA A 254 -8.71 34.34 6.13
CA ALA A 254 -7.26 34.40 6.18
C ALA A 254 -6.73 35.72 6.77
N ASP A 255 -7.39 36.86 6.50
CA ASP A 255 -6.99 38.17 7.03
C ASP A 255 -7.12 38.23 8.57
N GLU A 256 -8.21 37.69 9.14
CA GLU A 256 -8.38 37.63 10.58
C GLU A 256 -7.47 36.55 11.20
N LEU A 257 -7.38 35.37 10.58
CA LEU A 257 -6.57 34.26 11.09
C LEU A 257 -5.08 34.63 11.14
N GLU A 258 -4.55 35.32 10.13
CA GLU A 258 -3.18 35.86 10.11
C GLU A 258 -2.97 36.88 11.24
N ALA A 259 -3.91 37.81 11.42
CA ALA A 259 -3.83 38.85 12.45
C ALA A 259 -3.87 38.26 13.88
N ILE A 260 -4.68 37.21 14.10
CA ILE A 260 -4.71 36.47 15.36
C ILE A 260 -3.38 35.75 15.57
N ALA A 261 -2.91 34.95 14.60
CA ALA A 261 -1.73 34.12 14.76
C ALA A 261 -0.45 34.93 15.02
N ASN A 262 -0.28 36.04 14.29
CA ASN A 262 0.85 36.94 14.49
C ASN A 262 0.75 37.74 15.80
N THR A 263 -0.45 38.06 16.28
CA THR A 263 -0.66 38.63 17.63
C THR A 263 -0.18 37.63 18.69
N LEU A 264 -0.68 36.39 18.68
CA LEU A 264 -0.32 35.33 19.65
C LEU A 264 1.19 35.04 19.66
N LEU A 265 1.82 34.93 18.49
CA LEU A 265 3.26 34.75 18.33
C LEU A 265 4.05 35.90 18.98
N SER A 266 3.55 37.14 18.86
CA SER A 266 4.17 38.32 19.46
C SER A 266 4.01 38.40 20.98
N GLU A 267 2.86 37.98 21.52
CA GLU A 267 2.57 37.98 22.96
C GLU A 267 3.36 36.91 23.73
N ALA A 268 3.62 35.78 23.07
CA ALA A 268 4.48 34.72 23.58
C ALA A 268 5.99 35.05 23.51
N ASP A 269 6.40 36.17 22.91
CA ASP A 269 7.80 36.59 22.75
C ASP A 269 8.66 35.53 22.03
N VAL A 270 8.13 34.95 20.95
CA VAL A 270 8.83 33.99 20.08
C VAL A 270 10.03 34.68 19.39
N ASN A 271 11.13 33.93 19.22
CA ASN A 271 12.35 34.48 18.64
C ASN A 271 12.15 34.91 17.16
N LYS A 272 11.99 36.22 16.95
CA LYS A 272 11.74 36.87 15.65
C LYS A 272 12.83 36.64 14.59
N GLN A 273 13.98 36.10 14.97
CA GLN A 273 15.05 35.72 14.03
C GLN A 273 14.88 34.29 13.49
N ILE A 274 13.97 33.50 14.06
CA ILE A 274 13.57 32.18 13.58
C ILE A 274 12.22 32.28 12.87
N LEU A 275 11.22 32.92 13.48
CA LEU A 275 9.91 33.16 12.88
C LEU A 275 9.47 34.61 13.15
N PRO A 276 9.61 35.53 12.17
CA PRO A 276 9.22 36.93 12.35
C PRO A 276 7.69 37.14 12.26
N ALA A 277 7.03 36.31 11.44
CA ALA A 277 5.59 36.23 11.23
C ALA A 277 5.27 34.86 10.60
N ILE A 278 4.02 34.40 10.68
CA ILE A 278 3.55 33.22 9.93
C ILE A 278 3.32 33.61 8.46
N SER A 279 3.65 32.71 7.53
CA SER A 279 3.53 32.98 6.09
C SER A 279 2.07 33.13 5.66
N ARG A 280 1.79 34.12 4.80
CA ARG A 280 0.45 34.37 4.24
C ARG A 280 -0.09 33.15 3.50
N ASP A 281 0.70 32.59 2.59
CA ASP A 281 0.32 31.44 1.74
C ASP A 281 -0.09 30.22 2.59
N PHE A 282 0.57 30.04 3.74
CA PHE A 282 0.24 29.00 4.71
C PHE A 282 -1.09 29.31 5.40
N ILE A 283 -1.32 30.54 5.85
CA ILE A 283 -2.59 30.95 6.46
C ILE A 283 -3.76 30.81 5.46
N GLU A 284 -3.61 31.19 4.19
CA GLU A 284 -4.67 31.03 3.18
C GLU A 284 -5.02 29.55 2.91
N THR A 285 -4.00 28.68 2.91
CA THR A 285 -4.19 27.22 2.81
C THR A 285 -4.93 26.68 4.03
N ILE A 286 -4.59 27.12 5.24
CA ILE A 286 -5.25 26.67 6.47
C ILE A 286 -6.68 27.24 6.60
N ALA A 287 -6.90 28.51 6.26
CA ALA A 287 -8.21 29.15 6.31
C ALA A 287 -9.25 28.48 5.40
N THR A 288 -8.81 27.78 4.34
CA THR A 288 -9.68 27.03 3.42
C THR A 288 -9.75 25.53 3.70
N THR A 289 -8.92 24.99 4.60
CA THR A 289 -8.86 23.54 4.88
C THR A 289 -9.16 23.16 6.32
N ALA A 290 -9.15 24.11 7.27
CA ALA A 290 -9.31 23.83 8.70
C ALA A 290 -10.64 23.15 9.06
N ALA A 291 -11.73 23.42 8.33
CA ALA A 291 -13.02 22.77 8.55
C ALA A 291 -13.05 21.27 8.20
N HIS A 292 -12.10 20.81 7.37
CA HIS A 292 -12.12 19.47 6.77
C HIS A 292 -11.12 18.51 7.44
N GLU A 293 -11.48 17.22 7.46
CA GLU A 293 -10.67 16.14 8.02
C GLU A 293 -10.04 15.30 6.91
N PHE A 294 -8.72 15.12 6.97
CA PHE A 294 -7.99 14.24 6.05
C PHE A 294 -7.69 12.92 6.76
N ALA A 295 -8.18 11.80 6.21
CA ALA A 295 -8.00 10.47 6.80
C ALA A 295 -6.53 10.11 7.15
N PRO A 296 -5.50 10.43 6.34
CA PRO A 296 -4.11 10.18 6.72
C PRO A 296 -3.66 10.95 7.97
N VAL A 297 -4.11 12.20 8.12
CA VAL A 297 -3.81 13.04 9.30
C VAL A 297 -4.52 12.49 10.53
N CYS A 298 -5.78 12.08 10.38
CA CYS A 298 -6.55 11.41 11.42
C CYS A 298 -5.87 10.11 11.90
N ALA A 299 -5.30 9.32 10.98
CA ALA A 299 -4.58 8.10 11.29
C ALA A 299 -3.27 8.35 12.04
N VAL A 300 -2.47 9.33 11.63
CA VAL A 300 -1.23 9.73 12.33
C VAL A 300 -1.56 10.24 13.74
N VAL A 301 -2.42 11.26 13.84
CA VAL A 301 -2.76 11.91 15.12
C VAL A 301 -3.49 10.93 16.05
N GLY A 302 -4.49 10.20 15.53
CA GLY A 302 -5.27 9.25 16.33
C GLY A 302 -4.47 8.01 16.75
N GLY A 303 -3.51 7.57 15.93
CA GLY A 303 -2.56 6.52 16.28
C GLY A 303 -1.61 6.95 17.41
N MET A 304 -1.01 8.14 17.30
CA MET A 304 -0.12 8.67 18.34
C MET A 304 -0.86 8.99 19.64
N LEU A 305 -2.08 9.53 19.56
CA LEU A 305 -2.95 9.79 20.69
C LEU A 305 -3.32 8.49 21.43
N ALA A 306 -3.72 7.45 20.68
CA ALA A 306 -3.98 6.14 21.28
C ALA A 306 -2.74 5.55 21.94
N GLN A 307 -1.57 5.60 21.27
CA GLN A 307 -0.33 5.07 21.83
C GLN A 307 0.04 5.75 23.15
N ASP A 308 -0.10 7.08 23.25
CA ASP A 308 0.25 7.81 24.46
C ASP A 308 -0.77 7.57 25.60
N ILE A 309 -2.06 7.46 25.28
CA ILE A 309 -3.09 6.98 26.22
C ILE A 309 -2.71 5.60 26.81
N LEU A 310 -2.24 4.67 25.96
CA LEU A 310 -1.80 3.34 26.40
C LEU A 310 -0.50 3.41 27.22
N LYS A 311 0.44 4.32 26.91
CA LYS A 311 1.60 4.60 27.77
C LYS A 311 1.19 5.11 29.15
N ALA A 312 0.27 6.06 29.24
CA ALA A 312 -0.21 6.59 30.51
C ALA A 312 -0.92 5.52 31.36
N LEU A 313 -1.73 4.65 30.73
CA LEU A 313 -2.39 3.54 31.45
C LEU A 313 -1.41 2.42 31.86
N SER A 314 -0.39 2.15 31.05
CA SER A 314 0.65 1.16 31.33
C SER A 314 1.79 1.68 32.21
N ALA A 315 1.93 2.99 32.40
CA ALA A 315 2.96 3.68 33.20
C ALA A 315 4.38 3.08 33.03
N ARG A 316 4.73 2.64 31.81
CA ARG A 316 5.95 1.88 31.52
C ARG A 316 7.01 2.64 30.74
N GLU A 317 6.60 3.72 30.07
CA GLU A 317 7.43 4.59 29.26
C GLU A 317 7.05 6.04 29.58
N ALA A 318 7.90 7.00 29.20
CA ALA A 318 7.56 8.41 29.29
C ALA A 318 6.38 8.74 28.34
N PRO A 319 5.25 9.25 28.84
CA PRO A 319 4.23 9.85 28.00
C PRO A 319 4.69 11.22 27.48
N LEU A 320 4.02 11.70 26.44
CA LEU A 320 4.17 13.03 25.85
C LEU A 320 3.94 14.14 26.90
N ALA A 321 4.78 15.19 26.93
CA ALA A 321 4.75 16.20 27.99
C ALA A 321 4.97 17.65 27.48
N ASN A 322 3.95 18.44 27.13
CA ASN A 322 2.51 18.25 27.16
C ASN A 322 1.81 18.56 25.82
N PHE A 323 2.54 18.97 24.77
CA PHE A 323 2.02 19.18 23.42
C PHE A 323 2.77 18.35 22.39
N PHE A 324 2.03 17.86 21.40
CA PHE A 324 2.53 17.40 20.11
C PHE A 324 1.78 18.14 19.01
N VAL A 325 2.48 18.48 17.94
CA VAL A 325 1.90 19.01 16.72
C VAL A 325 2.45 18.27 15.51
N PHE A 326 1.61 18.13 14.49
CA PHE A 326 1.92 17.47 13.23
C PHE A 326 1.59 18.39 12.05
N ASP A 327 2.45 18.40 11.05
CA ASP A 327 2.29 19.12 9.79
C ASP A 327 2.32 18.14 8.61
N GLY A 328 1.14 17.79 8.11
CA GLY A 328 0.96 16.93 6.95
C GLY A 328 1.52 17.48 5.65
N ASN A 329 1.89 18.76 5.56
CA ASN A 329 2.56 19.32 4.37
C ASN A 329 4.04 18.90 4.30
N THR A 330 4.69 18.71 5.45
CA THR A 330 6.13 18.40 5.54
C THR A 330 6.40 16.99 6.07
N GLY A 331 5.38 16.29 6.56
CA GLY A 331 5.53 15.07 7.38
C GLY A 331 6.18 15.35 8.73
N GLY A 332 6.42 16.62 9.07
CA GLY A 332 7.11 17.03 10.27
C GLY A 332 6.21 16.91 11.50
N ALA A 333 6.79 16.42 12.58
CA ALA A 333 6.17 16.37 13.90
C ALA A 333 7.11 16.95 14.95
N SER A 334 6.53 17.51 16.02
CA SER A 334 7.32 18.00 17.15
C SER A 334 6.56 17.79 18.47
N GLU A 335 7.21 17.12 19.44
CA GLU A 335 6.71 16.88 20.80
C GLU A 335 7.53 17.62 21.88
N SER A 336 6.86 18.23 22.86
CA SER A 336 7.54 18.87 23.97
C SER A 336 7.96 17.85 25.05
N ILE A 337 9.07 18.14 25.72
CA ILE A 337 9.72 17.33 26.75
C ILE A 337 10.16 18.25 27.90
N GLU A 338 9.95 17.80 29.14
CA GLU A 338 10.48 18.43 30.35
C GLU A 338 11.72 17.67 30.86
N GLU A 339 12.86 18.37 31.05
CA GLU A 339 13.99 17.88 31.86
C GLU A 339 14.28 18.86 33.01
N ASP A 340 14.52 18.30 34.20
CA ASP A 340 15.01 18.92 35.44
C ASP A 340 14.45 20.28 35.89
N HIS A 341 13.41 20.20 36.73
CA HIS A 341 13.08 21.15 37.82
C HIS A 341 12.87 22.64 37.49
N MET A 342 12.85 23.05 36.22
CA MET A 342 12.84 24.48 35.83
C MET A 342 11.72 24.92 34.88
N GLY A 343 10.79 24.04 34.50
CA GLY A 343 9.63 24.42 33.66
C GLY A 343 10.02 24.98 32.30
N ILE A 344 10.96 24.32 31.61
CA ILE A 344 11.49 24.74 30.32
C ILE A 344 10.94 23.82 29.23
N LEU A 345 10.19 24.37 28.27
CA LEU A 345 9.82 23.64 27.06
C LEU A 345 11.09 23.37 26.24
N TYR A 346 11.48 22.11 26.08
CA TYR A 346 12.28 21.67 24.95
C TYR A 346 11.35 20.94 23.99
N LEU A 347 11.47 21.18 22.69
CA LEU A 347 10.94 20.28 21.66
C LEU A 347 12.16 19.59 21.07
N GLN A 348 12.22 18.26 21.16
CA GLN A 348 13.18 17.46 20.39
C GLN A 348 12.51 16.99 19.09
N PRO A 349 13.27 16.68 18.03
CA PRO A 349 12.77 15.81 16.98
C PRO A 349 12.41 14.46 17.63
N SER A 350 11.17 14.03 17.50
CA SER A 350 10.75 12.71 17.99
C SER A 350 11.49 11.63 17.21
N SER A 351 12.52 11.01 17.79
CA SER A 351 13.20 9.84 17.20
C SER A 351 12.38 8.55 17.30
N THR A 352 11.11 8.68 17.69
CA THR A 352 10.08 7.65 17.82
C THR A 352 9.09 7.64 16.64
N ALA A 353 9.56 7.98 15.44
CA ALA A 353 8.94 7.54 14.20
C ALA A 353 9.37 6.09 13.90
N TRP A 354 8.71 5.11 14.53
CA TRP A 354 8.98 3.68 14.30
C TRP A 354 8.41 3.18 12.97
N VAL A 355 9.04 3.60 11.86
CA VAL A 355 9.14 2.79 10.62
C VAL A 355 10.60 2.73 10.15
N THR A 356 11.55 2.65 11.09
CA THR A 356 12.93 2.19 10.83
C THR A 356 13.45 1.40 12.03
N THR A 357 13.44 0.08 11.92
CA THR A 357 14.38 -0.73 12.69
C THR A 357 15.71 -0.70 11.97
N ASP A 358 16.69 0.01 12.51
CA ASP A 358 18.08 -0.22 12.14
C ASP A 358 18.95 -0.40 13.39
N ILE A 359 19.86 -1.36 13.32
CA ILE A 359 20.74 -1.75 14.41
C ILE A 359 22.14 -1.24 14.08
N THR A 360 22.70 -0.34 14.88
CA THR A 360 24.13 -0.35 15.17
C THR A 360 24.46 0.45 16.42
N GLU A 361 25.41 -0.07 17.21
CA GLU A 361 25.77 0.48 18.52
C GLU A 361 26.75 1.67 18.42
N HIS A 362 26.68 2.53 19.45
CA HIS A 362 27.76 3.28 20.12
C HIS A 362 29.22 3.12 19.59
N SER A 363 30.10 4.14 19.58
CA SER A 363 30.08 5.45 20.26
C SER A 363 31.20 6.39 19.76
N GLU A 364 31.01 7.69 19.97
CA GLU A 364 32.00 8.76 20.27
C GLU A 364 33.48 8.62 19.81
N PHE A 365 33.97 9.65 19.12
CA PHE A 365 34.87 10.62 19.77
C PHE A 365 34.89 11.97 19.04
N ALA A 366 35.18 13.05 19.76
CA ALA A 366 34.79 14.40 19.37
C ALA A 366 35.98 15.38 19.20
N ILE A 367 35.70 16.48 18.48
CA ILE A 367 36.14 17.87 18.75
C ILE A 367 37.52 18.38 18.23
N LEU A 368 37.45 19.58 17.61
CA LEU A 368 38.50 20.56 17.24
C LEU A 368 39.47 20.19 16.08
N PHE A 369 39.88 21.11 15.18
CA PHE A 369 40.19 22.53 15.41
C PHE A 369 39.75 23.50 14.29
N SER A 370 39.43 24.73 14.68
CA SER A 370 39.42 25.92 13.83
C SER A 370 40.85 26.39 13.47
N HIS A 371 40.99 27.09 12.34
CA HIS A 371 42.28 27.61 11.84
C HIS A 371 42.28 29.14 11.77
N ARG A 372 43.26 29.81 12.39
CA ARG A 372 44.00 31.00 11.90
C ARG A 372 45.14 31.41 12.87
N PRO A 373 46.17 32.17 12.44
CA PRO A 373 47.53 31.59 12.39
C PRO A 373 48.64 32.47 13.01
N SER A 374 49.89 31.97 13.08
CA SER A 374 51.07 32.67 12.53
C SER A 374 52.44 31.99 12.77
N MET A 375 53.34 32.20 11.79
CA MET A 375 54.80 32.40 11.89
C MET A 375 55.77 31.38 12.53
N ALA A 376 56.55 30.77 11.62
CA ALA A 376 58.01 30.94 11.50
C ALA A 376 59.02 29.97 12.19
N ASN A 377 59.71 29.24 11.29
CA ASN A 377 61.18 29.17 11.11
C ASN A 377 62.02 27.95 11.56
N SER A 378 62.85 27.52 10.60
CA SER A 378 64.22 26.95 10.73
C SER A 378 64.49 25.45 11.03
N SER A 379 64.66 24.70 9.93
CA SER A 379 65.92 24.02 9.52
C SER A 379 66.40 22.66 10.08
N ARG A 380 66.47 21.69 9.13
CA ARG A 380 67.60 20.76 8.81
C ARG A 380 68.02 19.65 9.80
N ARG A 381 67.78 18.38 9.40
CA ARG A 381 68.83 17.42 8.94
C ARG A 381 68.22 16.19 8.22
N ALA A 382 69.04 15.49 7.43
CA ALA A 382 68.74 14.29 6.63
C ALA A 382 69.98 13.36 6.65
N PRO A 383 70.09 12.29 5.81
CA PRO A 383 69.35 11.02 5.73
C PRO A 383 70.29 9.81 6.10
N PRO A 384 69.92 8.52 5.90
CA PRO A 384 70.01 7.79 4.59
C PRO A 384 68.77 6.89 4.31
N ALA A 385 68.36 6.54 3.08
CA ALA A 385 68.91 5.57 2.09
C ALA A 385 69.18 4.15 2.68
N ALA A 386 68.76 3.02 2.11
CA ALA A 386 67.98 2.67 0.90
C ALA A 386 67.05 1.46 1.24
N SER A 387 66.48 0.58 0.38
CA SER A 387 66.60 0.25 -1.07
C SER A 387 65.32 -0.48 -1.57
N SER A 388 65.30 -0.96 -2.83
CA SER A 388 64.16 -1.67 -3.47
C SER A 388 64.42 -3.17 -3.72
N GLN A 389 63.36 -4.01 -3.70
CA GLN A 389 62.95 -4.97 -4.77
C GLN A 389 62.03 -6.13 -4.29
N TYR A 390 61.23 -6.62 -5.24
CA TYR A 390 60.29 -7.76 -5.27
C TYR A 390 60.73 -9.07 -4.58
N TYR A 391 59.76 -9.91 -4.16
CA TYR A 391 59.46 -11.22 -4.81
C TYR A 391 58.18 -11.94 -4.31
N ALA A 392 57.41 -12.46 -5.28
CA ALA A 392 56.53 -13.65 -5.37
C ALA A 392 55.70 -14.25 -4.19
N VAL A 393 54.54 -14.78 -4.63
CA VAL A 393 53.61 -15.74 -4.00
C VAL A 393 54.27 -17.10 -3.64
N PRO A 394 53.90 -17.74 -2.52
CA PRO A 394 54.07 -19.17 -2.29
C PRO A 394 52.80 -19.99 -2.65
N GLN A 395 52.98 -21.07 -3.41
CA GLN A 395 51.95 -22.09 -3.67
C GLN A 395 51.85 -23.11 -2.53
N SER A 396 50.71 -23.81 -2.43
CA SER A 396 50.51 -24.94 -1.50
C SER A 396 51.47 -26.12 -1.77
N PRO A 397 51.96 -26.85 -0.74
CA PRO A 397 52.94 -27.94 -0.93
C PRO A 397 52.35 -29.28 -1.40
N PRO A 398 53.17 -30.19 -1.97
CA PRO A 398 52.73 -31.47 -2.55
C PRO A 398 52.83 -32.69 -1.60
N SER A 399 52.33 -33.84 -2.05
CA SER A 399 52.31 -35.12 -1.33
C SER A 399 53.52 -36.04 -1.63
N ARG A 400 54.04 -36.78 -0.61
CA ARG A 400 54.52 -38.20 -0.73
C ARG A 400 55.08 -38.87 0.56
N SER A 401 54.43 -39.97 0.95
CA SER A 401 54.94 -41.32 1.35
C SER A 401 56.28 -41.59 2.10
N GLY A 402 56.19 -42.43 3.15
CA GLY A 402 57.21 -43.41 3.64
C GLY A 402 57.91 -43.04 4.97
N SER A 403 58.21 -43.93 5.94
CA SER A 403 57.95 -45.37 6.20
C SER A 403 58.26 -45.66 7.71
N GLY A 404 58.04 -46.83 8.36
CA GLY A 404 57.34 -48.08 8.02
C GLY A 404 58.01 -49.36 8.60
N THR A 405 57.52 -49.93 9.71
CA THR A 405 58.15 -51.10 10.41
C THR A 405 57.18 -52.24 10.86
N HIS A 406 57.54 -53.47 10.48
CA HIS A 406 57.35 -54.77 11.17
C HIS A 406 55.95 -55.44 11.34
N ASN A 407 55.60 -56.27 10.34
CA ASN A 407 55.43 -57.73 10.44
C ASN A 407 54.99 -58.39 11.79
N GLN A 408 53.81 -59.04 11.83
CA GLN A 408 53.63 -60.52 11.79
C GLN A 408 52.14 -60.97 11.92
N GLN A 409 51.76 -62.00 11.15
CA GLN A 409 50.55 -62.86 11.29
C GLN A 409 50.80 -63.98 12.36
N PRO A 410 49.95 -65.03 12.65
CA PRO A 410 48.82 -65.59 11.86
C PRO A 410 47.65 -66.40 12.52
N TYR A 411 46.72 -66.87 11.66
CA TYR A 411 45.88 -68.13 11.73
C TYR A 411 44.77 -68.30 12.82
N ALA A 412 43.65 -69.06 12.65
CA ALA A 412 43.02 -69.75 11.49
C ALA A 412 41.55 -70.21 11.80
N GLY A 413 40.77 -70.63 10.78
CA GLY A 413 39.56 -71.49 10.86
C GLY A 413 38.21 -70.86 10.43
N SER A 414 37.66 -71.09 9.22
CA SER A 414 36.82 -72.23 8.75
C SER A 414 35.37 -72.27 9.33
N SER A 415 34.25 -72.43 8.59
CA SER A 415 34.01 -72.74 7.16
C SER A 415 32.51 -72.64 6.73
N HIS A 416 32.22 -72.03 5.56
CA HIS A 416 31.30 -72.41 4.42
C HIS A 416 29.90 -73.11 4.63
N PRO A 417 29.02 -73.29 3.59
CA PRO A 417 29.10 -72.96 2.14
C PRO A 417 27.84 -72.37 1.39
N VAL A 418 28.07 -71.69 0.23
CA VAL A 418 27.32 -71.78 -1.08
C VAL A 418 25.87 -71.18 -1.17
N ARG A 419 25.37 -70.50 -2.25
CA ARG A 419 25.64 -70.52 -3.73
C ARG A 419 25.39 -69.17 -4.49
N SER A 420 25.89 -69.11 -5.73
CA SER A 420 25.78 -68.09 -6.83
C SER A 420 24.37 -67.59 -7.23
N GLY A 421 24.18 -66.51 -8.03
CA GLY A 421 25.12 -65.57 -8.72
C GLY A 421 24.55 -64.96 -10.04
N SER A 422 25.40 -64.35 -10.89
CA SER A 422 25.15 -63.74 -12.24
C SER A 422 24.38 -62.39 -12.29
N SER A 423 24.66 -61.42 -13.19
CA SER A 423 25.81 -61.18 -14.11
C SER A 423 25.69 -59.81 -14.83
N SER A 424 26.82 -59.12 -15.09
CA SER A 424 27.22 -58.27 -16.28
C SER A 424 26.19 -57.39 -17.04
N SER A 425 26.51 -56.22 -17.62
CA SER A 425 27.82 -55.68 -18.06
C SER A 425 27.81 -54.18 -18.42
N GLN A 426 28.96 -53.54 -18.18
CA GLN A 426 29.64 -52.48 -18.96
C GLN A 426 28.93 -51.16 -19.34
N ALA A 427 29.50 -50.08 -18.80
CA ALA A 427 29.42 -48.73 -19.34
C ALA A 427 30.40 -48.53 -20.52
N HIS A 428 30.10 -47.56 -21.38
CA HIS A 428 31.08 -46.90 -22.26
C HIS A 428 31.12 -45.39 -21.94
N PHE A 429 32.32 -44.83 -21.96
CA PHE A 429 32.58 -43.41 -21.71
C PHE A 429 32.23 -42.53 -22.92
N MET A 430 31.61 -41.38 -22.68
CA MET A 430 31.88 -40.16 -23.45
C MET A 430 31.69 -38.91 -22.58
N GLN A 431 32.46 -37.85 -22.87
CA GLN A 431 32.55 -36.59 -22.09
C GLN A 431 31.69 -35.46 -22.74
N PRO A 432 31.53 -34.27 -22.12
CA PRO A 432 30.20 -33.71 -21.92
C PRO A 432 29.86 -32.48 -22.76
N THR A 433 28.56 -32.21 -22.92
CA THR A 433 28.00 -30.90 -23.28
C THR A 433 26.67 -30.68 -22.55
N GLY A 434 26.36 -29.42 -22.20
CA GLY A 434 25.06 -29.01 -21.63
C GLY A 434 24.97 -29.02 -20.10
N ARG A 435 25.47 -27.97 -19.42
CA ARG A 435 25.32 -27.76 -17.97
C ARG A 435 24.08 -26.95 -17.56
N ASN A 436 23.33 -26.41 -18.52
CA ASN A 436 22.27 -25.43 -18.25
C ASN A 436 20.92 -26.06 -17.87
N GLY A 437 20.75 -27.38 -18.05
CA GLY A 437 19.54 -28.10 -17.64
C GLY A 437 19.52 -28.49 -16.16
N ASP A 438 20.69 -28.74 -15.56
CA ASP A 438 20.80 -29.34 -14.22
C ASP A 438 20.27 -28.44 -13.10
N VAL A 439 20.40 -27.10 -13.24
CA VAL A 439 19.90 -26.14 -12.23
C VAL A 439 18.38 -26.07 -12.26
N ALA A 440 17.77 -25.91 -13.44
CA ALA A 440 16.32 -25.92 -13.61
C ALA A 440 15.69 -27.25 -13.15
N GLN A 441 16.36 -28.37 -13.41
CA GLN A 441 15.93 -29.69 -12.93
C GLN A 441 16.16 -29.87 -11.41
N GLY A 442 17.18 -29.23 -10.84
CA GLY A 442 17.44 -29.17 -9.40
C GLY A 442 16.36 -28.40 -8.63
N VAL A 443 15.92 -27.27 -9.17
CA VAL A 443 14.76 -26.49 -8.67
C VAL A 443 13.47 -27.31 -8.79
N MET A 444 13.17 -27.88 -9.97
CA MET A 444 11.95 -28.69 -10.18
C MET A 444 11.88 -29.95 -9.30
N SER A 445 13.01 -30.43 -8.77
CA SER A 445 13.07 -31.60 -7.89
C SER A 445 13.19 -31.26 -6.41
N GLY A 446 13.31 -29.98 -6.03
CA GLY A 446 13.56 -29.55 -4.65
C GLY A 446 14.91 -30.03 -4.09
N SER A 447 15.84 -30.44 -4.95
CA SER A 447 17.16 -30.96 -4.54
C SER A 447 18.19 -29.86 -4.31
N ILE A 448 17.95 -28.66 -4.85
CA ILE A 448 18.67 -27.43 -4.55
C ILE A 448 17.73 -26.55 -3.70
N GLY A 449 18.13 -26.26 -2.46
CA GLY A 449 17.34 -25.48 -1.49
C GLY A 449 17.10 -26.16 -0.12
N ALA A 450 17.35 -27.46 0.02
CA ALA A 450 16.97 -28.25 1.20
C ALA A 450 18.10 -28.52 2.23
N SER A 451 19.22 -27.78 2.20
CA SER A 451 20.47 -28.21 2.88
C SER A 451 21.23 -27.17 3.71
N TYR A 452 20.73 -25.93 3.87
CA TYR A 452 21.37 -24.90 4.70
C TYR A 452 20.34 -24.18 5.59
N GLY A 453 20.41 -24.42 6.91
CA GLY A 453 19.52 -23.83 7.92
C GLY A 453 19.32 -24.74 9.15
N PRO A 454 19.33 -24.22 10.40
CA PRO A 454 19.55 -25.03 11.61
C PRO A 454 18.34 -25.83 12.15
N TYR A 455 17.27 -26.05 11.38
CA TYR A 455 16.08 -26.81 11.81
C TYR A 455 15.61 -27.83 10.76
N ALA A 456 16.43 -28.86 10.51
CA ALA A 456 16.02 -30.03 9.73
C ALA A 456 15.19 -31.00 10.58
N TYR A 457 13.86 -30.84 10.59
CA TYR A 457 12.94 -31.86 11.14
C TYR A 457 12.12 -32.51 10.01
N ASN A 458 12.20 -33.83 9.92
CA ASN A 458 11.52 -34.66 8.93
C ASN A 458 10.71 -35.75 9.65
N PRO A 459 9.41 -35.88 9.36
CA PRO A 459 8.75 -37.17 9.45
C PRO A 459 7.91 -37.50 8.22
N SER A 460 8.33 -38.50 7.44
CA SER A 460 7.52 -39.14 6.40
C SER A 460 7.57 -40.68 6.45
N ALA A 461 6.83 -41.28 7.38
CA ALA A 461 6.36 -42.69 7.35
C ALA A 461 5.27 -42.88 8.44
N ARG A 462 3.97 -42.87 8.11
CA ARG A 462 3.12 -44.04 7.85
C ARG A 462 3.06 -45.11 8.95
N ASP A 463 1.88 -45.28 9.53
CA ASP A 463 1.25 -46.62 9.65
C ASP A 463 -0.29 -46.54 9.54
N ASN A 464 -0.96 -47.68 9.29
CA ASN A 464 -2.37 -47.81 8.89
C ASN A 464 -3.33 -48.14 10.05
N GLY A 465 -4.62 -47.80 9.90
CA GLY A 465 -5.70 -48.22 10.85
C GLY A 465 -7.12 -48.03 10.28
N MET A 466 -7.72 -49.11 9.80
CA MET A 466 -8.89 -49.14 8.88
C MET A 466 -10.27 -49.26 9.56
N TYR A 467 -11.35 -48.89 8.84
CA TYR A 467 -12.81 -49.16 9.07
C TYR A 467 -13.57 -48.28 10.11
N THR A 468 -14.87 -47.94 9.96
CA THR A 468 -15.96 -48.45 9.08
C THR A 468 -17.03 -47.38 8.72
N ALA A 469 -17.91 -47.69 7.75
CA ALA A 469 -19.08 -46.90 7.27
C ALA A 469 -20.21 -46.75 8.33
N SER A 470 -21.35 -46.03 8.15
CA SER A 470 -22.17 -45.77 6.93
C SER A 470 -23.20 -44.62 7.13
N ARG A 471 -23.38 -43.70 6.17
CA ARG A 471 -24.44 -43.61 5.12
C ARG A 471 -25.87 -43.15 5.52
N PHE A 472 -26.43 -42.35 4.59
CA PHE A 472 -27.85 -42.03 4.33
C PHE A 472 -28.56 -41.01 5.26
N SER A 473 -29.56 -40.24 4.81
CA SER A 473 -29.80 -39.51 3.53
C SER A 473 -31.20 -38.85 3.56
N ALA A 474 -31.30 -37.65 2.97
CA ALA A 474 -32.50 -37.04 2.37
C ALA A 474 -33.70 -36.62 3.27
N ALA A 475 -34.30 -35.47 2.88
CA ALA A 475 -35.62 -34.99 3.29
C ALA A 475 -36.76 -35.74 2.54
N PRO A 476 -38.07 -35.46 2.76
CA PRO A 476 -38.69 -34.33 2.03
C PRO A 476 -39.96 -33.65 2.64
N SER A 477 -40.28 -32.47 2.07
CA SER A 477 -41.62 -31.91 1.71
C SER A 477 -42.84 -31.84 2.66
N GLU A 478 -43.35 -30.60 2.80
CA GLU A 478 -44.75 -30.10 2.69
C GLU A 478 -45.98 -31.01 2.91
N ILE A 479 -47.01 -30.49 3.61
CA ILE A 479 -48.32 -30.04 3.06
C ILE A 479 -49.27 -29.50 4.15
N SER A 480 -50.21 -28.64 3.75
CA SER A 480 -51.18 -27.86 4.55
C SER A 480 -52.45 -28.61 5.01
N SER A 481 -53.14 -28.08 6.05
CA SER A 481 -54.60 -27.80 6.13
C SER A 481 -55.31 -28.23 7.44
N GLY A 482 -56.34 -27.48 7.86
CA GLY A 482 -57.30 -27.89 8.91
C GLY A 482 -57.87 -26.79 9.81
N THR A 483 -59.00 -26.18 9.44
CA THR A 483 -59.80 -25.25 10.28
C THR A 483 -61.06 -25.89 10.84
N THR A 484 -61.46 -25.52 12.08
CA THR A 484 -62.81 -25.50 12.75
C THR A 484 -62.63 -25.81 14.25
N GLY A 485 -63.29 -25.22 15.25
CA GLY A 485 -64.19 -24.04 15.33
C GLY A 485 -65.36 -24.25 16.31
N GLU A 486 -65.51 -23.42 17.36
CA GLU A 486 -66.78 -23.18 18.11
C GLU A 486 -66.73 -21.97 19.09
N LYS A 487 -67.87 -21.56 19.65
CA LYS A 487 -68.23 -20.26 20.32
C LYS A 487 -69.32 -20.51 21.40
N PRO A 488 -69.94 -19.52 22.11
CA PRO A 488 -69.54 -18.19 22.64
C PRO A 488 -69.98 -17.92 24.13
N ALA A 489 -69.71 -16.72 24.71
CA ALA A 489 -70.44 -16.20 25.89
C ALA A 489 -70.40 -14.63 26.03
N HIS A 490 -71.30 -14.05 26.85
CA HIS A 490 -71.83 -12.67 26.81
C HIS A 490 -71.09 -11.51 27.55
N MET A 491 -71.37 -10.30 27.04
CA MET A 491 -71.41 -8.93 27.61
C MET A 491 -71.36 -8.67 29.14
N VAL A 492 -70.78 -7.52 29.54
CA VAL A 492 -71.43 -6.44 30.37
C VAL A 492 -70.92 -5.05 29.90
N SER A 493 -71.72 -3.99 30.10
CA SER A 493 -71.46 -2.56 29.78
C SER A 493 -71.76 -1.65 30.98
N SER A 494 -71.04 -0.51 31.12
CA SER A 494 -71.44 0.79 31.74
C SER A 494 -70.17 1.64 31.98
N SER A 495 -69.99 2.92 31.60
CA SER A 495 -70.85 4.11 31.35
C SER A 495 -71.08 5.03 32.57
N THR A 496 -70.66 6.31 32.43
CA THR A 496 -70.96 7.51 33.26
C THR A 496 -70.21 8.71 32.61
N VAL A 497 -70.74 9.93 32.34
CA VAL A 497 -72.05 10.60 32.52
C VAL A 497 -72.35 11.51 31.28
N PRO A 498 -73.62 11.84 30.94
CA PRO A 498 -73.99 12.61 29.73
C PRO A 498 -74.54 14.05 30.05
N PRO A 499 -75.48 14.69 29.32
CA PRO A 499 -75.19 15.89 28.50
C PRO A 499 -76.09 17.13 28.85
N TYR A 500 -76.54 17.88 27.82
CA TYR A 500 -77.48 19.03 27.80
C TYR A 500 -76.88 20.45 27.99
N LEU A 501 -76.64 21.16 26.88
CA LEU A 501 -77.43 22.33 26.50
C LEU A 501 -77.21 22.70 25.02
N TRP A 502 -78.28 22.69 24.22
CA TRP A 502 -78.32 23.33 22.90
C TRP A 502 -78.93 24.72 23.07
N ASP A 503 -78.38 25.73 22.37
CA ASP A 503 -79.21 26.80 21.83
C ASP A 503 -79.08 26.76 20.31
N THR A 504 -80.20 26.56 19.62
CA THR A 504 -80.29 26.35 18.17
C THR A 504 -81.05 27.52 17.56
N LYS A 505 -80.32 28.60 17.24
CA LYS A 505 -80.93 29.79 16.63
C LYS A 505 -79.99 30.73 15.86
N ASP A 506 -79.12 30.16 15.02
CA ASP A 506 -78.71 30.83 13.79
C ASP A 506 -78.60 29.78 12.67
N PRO A 507 -79.13 30.04 11.45
CA PRO A 507 -78.87 29.21 10.28
C PRO A 507 -77.50 29.59 9.70
N ASP A 508 -76.50 28.76 9.93
CA ASP A 508 -75.15 28.98 9.40
C ASP A 508 -75.11 28.91 7.86
N LEU A 509 -74.20 29.69 7.28
CA LEU A 509 -74.12 29.94 5.83
C LEU A 509 -73.76 28.72 4.98
N ASP A 510 -73.37 27.60 5.59
CA ASP A 510 -72.94 26.36 4.92
C ASP A 510 -74.07 25.34 4.67
N ASP A 511 -75.29 25.56 5.17
CA ASP A 511 -76.46 24.69 4.89
C ASP A 511 -76.80 24.61 3.39
N ALA A 512 -76.33 25.57 2.58
CA ALA A 512 -76.44 25.55 1.13
C ALA A 512 -75.61 24.46 0.43
N LEU A 513 -74.64 23.85 1.12
CA LEU A 513 -73.75 22.81 0.58
C LEU A 513 -74.25 21.38 0.88
N HIS A 514 -75.19 21.23 1.82
CA HIS A 514 -75.60 19.93 2.36
C HIS A 514 -77.05 19.52 2.04
N ASN A 515 -77.77 20.31 1.25
CA ASN A 515 -79.16 20.02 0.87
C ASN A 515 -79.33 20.09 -0.67
N PRO A 516 -79.29 18.96 -1.41
CA PRO A 516 -79.43 18.97 -2.87
C PRO A 516 -80.86 19.35 -3.28
N ASP A 517 -81.00 20.38 -4.11
CA ASP A 517 -82.28 20.81 -4.70
C ASP A 517 -82.55 19.98 -5.98
N PRO A 518 -83.53 19.05 -5.98
CA PRO A 518 -83.80 18.18 -7.12
C PRO A 518 -84.23 18.93 -8.39
N VAL A 519 -84.66 20.19 -8.27
CA VAL A 519 -85.13 21.03 -9.39
C VAL A 519 -83.99 21.84 -10.00
N ARG A 520 -82.96 22.19 -9.23
CA ARG A 520 -81.77 22.91 -9.69
C ARG A 520 -80.77 21.97 -10.36
N ASP A 521 -80.53 20.80 -9.79
CA ASP A 521 -79.53 19.86 -10.32
C ASP A 521 -80.00 19.23 -11.64
N ALA A 522 -81.31 18.94 -11.76
CA ALA A 522 -81.94 18.48 -13.01
C ALA A 522 -81.86 19.50 -14.18
N LYS A 523 -81.48 20.76 -13.92
CA LYS A 523 -81.19 21.76 -14.96
C LYS A 523 -79.71 21.81 -15.36
N LEU A 524 -78.78 21.38 -14.50
CA LEU A 524 -77.34 21.36 -14.80
C LEU A 524 -76.94 20.12 -15.61
N ASP A 525 -77.58 18.96 -15.36
CA ASP A 525 -77.30 17.69 -16.05
C ASP A 525 -77.77 17.61 -17.53
N ARG A 526 -78.24 18.72 -18.11
CA ARG A 526 -78.79 18.75 -19.49
C ARG A 526 -77.88 19.36 -20.56
N SER A 527 -76.63 19.71 -20.25
CA SER A 527 -75.69 20.25 -21.25
C SER A 527 -74.34 19.52 -21.28
N PHE A 528 -74.27 18.42 -22.04
CA PHE A 528 -73.00 17.76 -22.36
C PHE A 528 -72.25 18.55 -23.44
N THR A 529 -71.28 19.38 -23.04
CA THR A 529 -70.46 20.19 -23.96
C THR A 529 -69.03 19.66 -24.00
N LEU A 530 -68.66 18.99 -25.10
CA LEU A 530 -67.34 18.37 -25.32
C LEU A 530 -66.16 19.36 -25.32
N LEU A 531 -66.43 20.67 -25.43
CA LEU A 531 -65.42 21.73 -25.57
C LEU A 531 -65.62 22.85 -24.53
N SER A 532 -65.88 22.52 -23.27
CA SER A 532 -65.88 23.53 -22.20
C SER A 532 -64.46 23.96 -21.86
N ALA A 533 -64.23 25.26 -21.66
CA ALA A 533 -62.92 25.79 -21.26
C ALA A 533 -62.44 25.21 -19.92
N ARG A 534 -63.37 24.89 -19.01
CA ARG A 534 -63.08 24.17 -17.75
C ARG A 534 -62.67 22.72 -17.97
N GLY A 535 -63.27 22.02 -18.95
CA GLY A 535 -62.85 20.68 -19.34
C GLY A 535 -61.41 20.66 -19.87
N TRP A 536 -61.08 21.59 -20.77
CA TRP A 536 -59.71 21.74 -21.27
C TRP A 536 -58.71 22.21 -20.21
N ALA A 537 -59.11 23.09 -19.29
CA ALA A 537 -58.27 23.47 -18.15
C ALA A 537 -57.99 22.26 -17.23
N ASN A 538 -59.01 21.47 -16.89
CA ASN A 538 -58.86 20.28 -16.06
C ASN A 538 -58.00 19.20 -16.75
N VAL A 539 -58.21 18.95 -18.05
CA VAL A 539 -57.36 18.03 -18.82
C VAL A 539 -55.93 18.55 -18.92
N GLY A 540 -55.73 19.85 -19.12
CA GLY A 540 -54.40 20.47 -19.13
C GLY A 540 -53.67 20.32 -17.78
N VAL A 541 -54.36 20.58 -16.67
CA VAL A 541 -53.84 20.34 -15.31
C VAL A 541 -53.55 18.85 -15.08
N LEU A 542 -54.40 17.94 -15.56
CA LEU A 542 -54.16 16.49 -15.46
C LEU A 542 -52.91 16.07 -16.25
N VAL A 543 -52.72 16.60 -17.46
CA VAL A 543 -51.53 16.36 -18.29
C VAL A 543 -50.28 16.91 -17.61
N ILE A 544 -50.34 18.10 -17.00
CA ILE A 544 -49.22 18.68 -16.24
C ILE A 544 -48.91 17.83 -15.00
N LEU A 545 -49.92 17.34 -14.27
CA LEU A 545 -49.73 16.44 -13.12
C LEU A 545 -49.13 15.10 -13.53
N ILE A 546 -49.62 14.49 -14.61
CA ILE A 546 -49.09 13.22 -15.14
C ILE A 546 -47.66 13.42 -15.67
N ALA A 547 -47.39 14.51 -16.39
CA ALA A 547 -46.05 14.84 -16.84
C ALA A 547 -45.10 15.08 -15.64
N GLY A 548 -45.56 15.78 -14.60
CA GLY A 548 -44.82 16.01 -13.36
C GLY A 548 -44.53 14.71 -12.61
N LEU A 549 -45.50 13.80 -12.49
CA LEU A 549 -45.33 12.49 -11.87
C LEU A 549 -44.41 11.57 -12.68
N ILE A 550 -44.55 11.53 -14.01
CA ILE A 550 -43.61 10.80 -14.88
C ILE A 550 -42.22 11.42 -14.75
N THR A 551 -42.10 12.75 -14.73
CA THR A 551 -40.82 13.45 -14.51
C THR A 551 -40.26 13.22 -13.12
N LEU A 552 -41.07 12.95 -12.09
CA LEU A 552 -40.59 12.68 -10.73
C LEU A 552 -40.21 11.22 -10.49
N PHE A 553 -40.93 10.26 -11.08
CA PHE A 553 -40.77 8.82 -10.80
C PHE A 553 -40.11 8.01 -11.92
N ALA A 554 -39.99 8.57 -13.13
CA ALA A 554 -39.24 7.95 -14.23
C ALA A 554 -38.19 8.91 -14.79
N GLY A 555 -38.57 10.16 -15.11
CA GLY A 555 -37.68 11.18 -15.64
C GLY A 555 -36.57 11.56 -14.68
N TYR A 556 -36.86 11.79 -13.40
CA TYR A 556 -35.87 12.16 -12.38
C TYR A 556 -34.90 11.02 -12.12
N PRO A 557 -35.29 9.76 -11.86
CA PRO A 557 -34.31 8.68 -11.77
C PRO A 557 -33.54 8.43 -13.08
N ILE A 558 -34.13 8.58 -14.27
CA ILE A 558 -33.38 8.46 -15.55
C ILE A 558 -32.40 9.61 -15.75
N ILE A 559 -32.81 10.86 -15.48
CA ILE A 559 -31.95 12.04 -15.54
C ILE A 559 -30.85 11.89 -14.50
N VAL A 560 -31.17 11.54 -13.25
CA VAL A 560 -30.19 11.27 -12.19
C VAL A 560 -29.25 10.12 -12.57
N VAL A 561 -29.68 9.09 -13.30
CA VAL A 561 -28.77 8.03 -13.80
C VAL A 561 -27.91 8.49 -14.98
N TYR A 562 -28.37 9.44 -15.79
CA TYR A 562 -27.60 10.02 -16.92
C TYR A 562 -26.81 11.29 -16.56
N SER A 563 -27.10 11.93 -15.43
CA SER A 563 -26.50 13.18 -14.93
C SER A 563 -25.70 12.99 -13.65
N ARG A 564 -25.89 11.86 -12.93
CA ARG A 564 -24.77 11.24 -12.24
C ARG A 564 -23.85 10.76 -13.36
N THR A 565 -22.77 11.50 -13.56
CA THR A 565 -21.49 10.83 -13.81
C THR A 565 -21.42 9.66 -12.84
N GLU A 566 -21.15 8.44 -13.32
CA GLU A 566 -20.77 7.39 -12.39
C GLU A 566 -19.62 7.95 -11.53
N LEU A 567 -19.78 7.88 -10.21
CA LEU A 567 -18.63 7.88 -9.33
C LEU A 567 -17.88 6.57 -9.61
N GLN A 568 -17.14 6.58 -10.71
CA GLN A 568 -15.94 5.78 -10.80
C GLN A 568 -15.07 6.27 -9.66
N THR A 569 -15.06 5.49 -8.58
CA THR A 569 -13.95 5.43 -7.65
C THR A 569 -12.72 5.03 -8.46
N LEU A 570 -12.14 6.03 -9.14
CA LEU A 570 -10.73 6.03 -9.51
C LEU A 570 -9.96 5.62 -8.26
N GLY A 571 -9.09 4.63 -8.42
CA GLY A 571 -8.63 3.79 -7.32
C GLY A 571 -8.05 4.58 -6.15
N GLN A 572 -8.03 3.94 -4.99
CA GLN A 572 -7.19 4.37 -3.87
C GLN A 572 -5.72 4.38 -4.32
N ASN A 573 -5.24 5.52 -4.79
CA ASN A 573 -3.84 5.98 -4.85
C ASN A 573 -3.81 7.39 -5.45
N PHE A 574 -3.37 8.38 -4.66
CA PHE A 574 -3.01 9.77 -5.01
C PHE A 574 -3.69 10.43 -6.24
N GLY A 575 -4.68 11.29 -5.98
CA GLY A 575 -5.14 12.32 -6.94
C GLY A 575 -6.60 12.22 -7.36
N GLY A 576 -7.54 12.42 -6.44
CA GLY A 576 -8.97 12.48 -6.75
C GLY A 576 -9.32 13.69 -7.64
N SER A 577 -9.89 13.44 -8.82
CA SER A 577 -10.39 14.49 -9.71
C SER A 577 -11.82 14.91 -9.35
N ASN A 578 -12.06 16.20 -9.08
CA ASN A 578 -13.43 16.73 -9.12
C ASN A 578 -13.86 17.02 -10.58
N GLY A 579 -15.17 17.16 -10.81
CA GLY A 579 -15.81 17.25 -12.13
C GLY A 579 -15.51 18.49 -13.00
N SER A 580 -14.38 19.17 -12.80
CA SER A 580 -13.90 20.30 -13.61
C SER A 580 -12.63 20.00 -14.41
N GLY A 581 -11.92 18.91 -14.12
CA GLY A 581 -10.63 18.59 -14.74
C GLY A 581 -9.46 19.46 -14.25
N GLN A 582 -9.66 20.28 -13.22
CA GLN A 582 -8.58 20.98 -12.53
C GLN A 582 -8.13 20.14 -11.32
N ILE A 583 -6.88 19.68 -11.37
CA ILE A 583 -6.20 19.11 -10.21
C ILE A 583 -5.88 20.27 -9.26
N PRO A 584 -6.25 20.21 -7.96
CA PRO A 584 -5.77 21.20 -7.00
C PRO A 584 -4.25 21.13 -6.94
N SER A 585 -3.57 22.22 -7.32
CA SER A 585 -2.11 22.27 -7.33
C SER A 585 -1.57 22.44 -5.91
N PHE A 586 -1.54 21.34 -5.15
CA PHE A 586 -0.82 21.29 -3.87
C PHE A 586 0.68 21.47 -4.13
N PRO A 587 1.32 22.53 -3.63
CA PRO A 587 2.77 22.64 -3.69
C PRO A 587 3.38 21.46 -2.93
N ASN A 588 4.39 20.81 -3.51
CA ASN A 588 5.17 19.71 -2.93
C ASN A 588 4.50 18.31 -2.83
N LEU A 589 3.28 18.09 -3.33
CA LEU A 589 2.80 16.72 -3.56
C LEU A 589 3.30 16.18 -4.92
N PRO A 590 3.87 14.96 -4.99
CA PRO A 590 4.26 14.35 -6.25
C PRO A 590 3.07 14.20 -7.21
N GLN A 591 3.24 14.65 -8.44
CA GLN A 591 2.25 14.58 -9.51
C GLN A 591 2.63 13.48 -10.49
N LEU A 592 1.66 12.96 -11.25
CA LEU A 592 1.94 11.95 -12.28
C LEU A 592 2.93 12.49 -13.34
N ILE A 593 2.85 13.77 -13.68
CA ILE A 593 3.82 14.46 -14.53
C ILE A 593 4.70 15.30 -13.60
N ASP A 594 6.01 15.02 -13.60
CA ASP A 594 7.02 15.79 -12.87
C ASP A 594 6.96 17.27 -13.27
N GLN A 595 7.09 18.16 -12.29
CA GLN A 595 7.03 19.61 -12.48
C GLN A 595 8.22 20.15 -13.30
N ASP A 596 9.34 19.42 -13.29
CA ASP A 596 10.52 19.76 -14.07
C ASP A 596 10.47 19.25 -15.53
N THR A 597 9.48 18.44 -15.91
CA THR A 597 9.35 17.94 -17.29
C THR A 597 9.04 19.09 -18.26
N ASP A 598 9.87 19.25 -19.29
CA ASP A 598 9.68 20.26 -20.32
C ASP A 598 8.35 20.07 -21.08
N GLN A 599 7.55 21.14 -21.18
CA GLN A 599 6.31 21.17 -21.94
C GLN A 599 6.50 20.80 -23.43
N SER A 600 7.70 20.95 -23.98
CA SER A 600 8.02 20.51 -25.34
C SER A 600 7.84 19.00 -25.56
N VAL A 601 7.96 18.18 -24.50
CA VAL A 601 7.77 16.72 -24.56
C VAL A 601 6.38 16.26 -24.12
N TYR A 602 5.40 17.15 -23.91
CA TYR A 602 4.05 16.72 -23.48
C TYR A 602 3.25 15.97 -24.55
N THR A 603 3.67 16.05 -25.82
CA THR A 603 3.01 15.33 -26.93
C THR A 603 4.04 14.75 -27.89
N LYS A 604 3.74 13.56 -28.44
CA LYS A 604 4.51 12.90 -29.50
C LYS A 604 3.60 12.37 -30.59
N THR A 605 4.18 12.06 -31.75
CA THR A 605 3.52 11.30 -32.80
C THR A 605 4.09 9.89 -32.79
N GLY A 606 3.22 8.89 -32.61
CA GLY A 606 3.61 7.48 -32.60
C GLY A 606 3.90 6.91 -33.98
N THR A 607 4.35 5.67 -34.03
CA THR A 607 4.66 4.95 -35.27
C THR A 607 3.42 4.64 -36.10
N ASP A 608 2.24 4.58 -35.47
CA ASP A 608 0.92 4.52 -36.13
C ASP A 608 0.42 5.88 -36.69
N GLY A 609 1.19 6.95 -36.50
CA GLY A 609 0.84 8.31 -36.93
C GLY A 609 -0.21 9.02 -36.06
N LYS A 610 -0.54 8.47 -34.89
CA LYS A 610 -1.45 9.11 -33.91
C LYS A 610 -0.69 10.01 -32.95
N THR A 611 -1.41 10.94 -32.33
CA THR A 611 -0.88 11.74 -31.22
C THR A 611 -0.93 10.95 -29.93
N TYR A 612 0.18 10.97 -29.20
CA TYR A 612 0.32 10.42 -27.85
C TYR A 612 0.60 11.57 -26.89
N ASN A 613 -0.12 11.61 -25.78
CA ASN A 613 0.03 12.61 -24.73
C ASN A 613 0.86 12.01 -23.59
N LEU A 614 1.74 12.79 -22.99
CA LEU A 614 2.44 12.42 -21.76
C LEU A 614 1.40 12.21 -20.63
N VAL A 615 1.45 11.07 -19.95
CA VAL A 615 0.56 10.72 -18.83
C VAL A 615 1.31 10.42 -17.54
N PHE A 616 2.62 10.14 -17.63
CA PHE A 616 3.51 10.06 -16.48
C PHE A 616 4.93 10.48 -16.85
N SER A 617 5.62 11.17 -15.94
CA SER A 617 7.05 11.44 -16.00
C SER A 617 7.68 11.52 -14.62
N ASP A 618 8.95 11.10 -14.55
CA ASP A 618 9.84 11.32 -13.41
C ASP A 618 11.22 11.69 -13.95
N GLU A 619 11.71 12.87 -13.61
CA GLU A 619 13.00 13.42 -14.03
C GLU A 619 14.07 13.28 -12.93
N PHE A 620 13.72 12.68 -11.79
CA PHE A 620 14.63 12.37 -10.67
C PHE A 620 15.47 13.54 -10.13
N ASN A 621 15.01 14.79 -10.32
CA ASN A 621 15.72 16.02 -9.93
C ASN A 621 15.83 16.27 -8.42
N THR A 622 14.94 15.68 -7.62
CA THR A 622 15.02 15.71 -6.16
C THR A 622 16.09 14.72 -5.69
N ASP A 623 17.28 15.22 -5.36
CA ASP A 623 18.40 14.44 -4.83
C ASP A 623 18.10 13.79 -3.47
N GLY A 624 18.58 12.57 -3.27
CA GLY A 624 18.48 11.85 -1.99
C GLY A 624 17.15 11.14 -1.74
N ARG A 625 16.31 10.93 -2.76
CA ARG A 625 15.14 10.04 -2.65
C ARG A 625 15.60 8.64 -2.25
N THR A 626 14.86 8.06 -1.32
CA THR A 626 14.91 6.65 -0.94
C THR A 626 13.71 5.94 -1.54
N PHE A 627 13.80 4.61 -1.65
CA PHE A 627 12.79 3.79 -2.31
C PHE A 627 12.42 2.58 -1.46
N TRP A 628 12.50 2.68 -0.13
CA TRP A 628 11.98 1.61 0.73
C TRP A 628 10.45 1.48 0.56
N PRO A 629 9.86 0.33 0.93
CA PRO A 629 8.41 0.15 0.90
C PRO A 629 7.66 1.24 1.67
N GLY A 630 7.00 2.12 0.91
CA GLY A 630 6.25 3.28 1.41
C GLY A 630 6.90 4.66 1.23
N ASP A 631 8.19 4.75 0.91
CA ASP A 631 8.92 6.03 0.82
C ASP A 631 8.50 6.90 -0.38
N ASP A 632 8.25 6.26 -1.52
CA ASP A 632 7.98 6.91 -2.80
C ASP A 632 6.58 6.49 -3.33
N PRO A 633 5.78 7.44 -3.85
CA PRO A 633 4.41 7.15 -4.29
C PRO A 633 4.33 6.39 -5.62
N PHE A 634 5.38 6.43 -6.44
CA PHE A 634 5.39 5.82 -7.79
C PHE A 634 6.32 4.63 -7.91
N TRP A 635 7.34 4.55 -7.05
CA TRP A 635 8.40 3.54 -7.10
C TRP A 635 8.57 2.78 -5.77
N GLU A 636 9.02 1.52 -5.85
CA GLU A 636 9.45 0.72 -4.71
C GLU A 636 10.70 -0.09 -5.07
N ALA A 637 11.70 -0.12 -4.20
CA ALA A 637 12.84 -1.02 -4.33
C ALA A 637 12.57 -2.33 -3.59
N VAL A 638 12.94 -3.44 -4.22
CA VAL A 638 12.71 -4.79 -3.69
C VAL A 638 13.88 -5.26 -2.82
N ASN A 639 13.60 -6.20 -1.92
CA ASN A 639 14.59 -6.82 -1.04
C ASN A 639 14.55 -8.36 -1.17
N PHE A 640 15.27 -8.92 -2.15
CA PHE A 640 15.37 -10.37 -2.40
C PHE A 640 16.53 -10.73 -3.37
N ASN A 641 16.89 -12.02 -3.47
CA ASN A 641 17.71 -12.56 -4.58
C ASN A 641 16.85 -13.19 -5.68
N TYR A 642 17.08 -12.81 -6.94
CA TYR A 642 16.34 -13.33 -8.09
C TYR A 642 16.94 -14.67 -8.57
N TRP A 643 16.64 -15.71 -7.81
CA TRP A 643 17.13 -17.06 -8.05
C TRP A 643 16.80 -17.70 -9.44
N PRO A 644 15.73 -17.35 -10.20
CA PRO A 644 15.40 -18.06 -11.45
C PRO A 644 16.48 -17.96 -12.54
N THR A 645 17.15 -16.83 -12.61
CA THR A 645 18.30 -16.55 -13.49
C THR A 645 19.64 -16.86 -12.84
N GLY A 646 19.66 -17.21 -11.55
CA GLY A 646 20.89 -17.47 -10.80
C GLY A 646 21.73 -16.22 -10.56
N ASP A 647 21.06 -15.09 -10.30
CA ASP A 647 21.67 -13.79 -10.01
C ASP A 647 22.66 -13.91 -8.83
N LEU A 648 23.84 -13.28 -8.98
CA LEU A 648 24.97 -13.41 -8.04
C LEU A 648 24.91 -12.37 -6.90
N GLU A 649 23.95 -11.46 -6.99
CA GLU A 649 23.67 -10.34 -6.10
C GLU A 649 22.38 -10.52 -5.31
N TRP A 650 22.34 -9.86 -4.16
CA TRP A 650 21.09 -9.56 -3.46
C TRP A 650 20.58 -8.18 -3.91
N TYR A 651 19.32 -8.07 -4.32
CA TYR A 651 18.70 -6.77 -4.55
C TYR A 651 18.29 -6.18 -3.20
N ASP A 652 18.77 -4.98 -2.91
CA ASP A 652 18.53 -4.25 -1.66
C ASP A 652 18.18 -2.78 -1.93
N PRO A 653 17.18 -2.19 -1.24
CA PRO A 653 16.80 -0.79 -1.41
C PRO A 653 17.94 0.22 -1.19
N GLN A 654 18.94 -0.07 -0.35
CA GLN A 654 20.10 0.81 -0.13
C GLN A 654 20.96 1.02 -1.38
N ALA A 655 20.83 0.15 -2.39
CA ALA A 655 21.57 0.27 -3.64
C ALA A 655 20.98 1.33 -4.61
N ILE A 656 19.82 1.90 -4.30
CA ILE A 656 19.07 2.81 -5.18
C ILE A 656 18.84 4.15 -4.51
N THR A 657 19.17 5.24 -5.21
CA THR A 657 18.85 6.62 -4.77
C THR A 657 18.86 7.58 -5.97
N THR A 658 18.39 8.81 -5.80
CA THR A 658 18.57 9.89 -6.78
C THR A 658 19.76 10.79 -6.44
N LYS A 659 20.56 11.18 -7.45
CA LYS A 659 21.76 12.01 -7.18
C LYS A 659 22.33 12.76 -8.40
N ASN A 660 22.36 14.09 -8.30
CA ASN A 660 22.61 15.05 -9.37
C ASN A 660 21.59 14.92 -10.52
N GLY A 661 20.29 14.91 -10.19
CA GLY A 661 19.20 14.89 -11.18
C GLY A 661 19.18 13.65 -12.06
N LYS A 662 19.08 12.48 -11.42
CA LYS A 662 19.03 11.15 -12.05
C LYS A 662 18.83 10.08 -10.99
N LEU A 663 18.16 9.00 -11.37
CA LEU A 663 18.18 7.74 -10.62
C LEU A 663 19.55 7.07 -10.75
N VAL A 664 20.05 6.51 -9.65
CA VAL A 664 21.32 5.79 -9.56
C VAL A 664 21.05 4.41 -8.96
N ILE A 665 21.15 3.37 -9.78
CA ILE A 665 21.15 1.97 -9.31
C ILE A 665 22.62 1.53 -9.24
N THR A 666 23.08 1.18 -8.04
CA THR A 666 24.48 0.84 -7.77
C THR A 666 24.66 -0.67 -7.62
N VAL A 667 25.79 -1.21 -8.08
CA VAL A 667 26.21 -2.58 -7.78
C VAL A 667 27.57 -2.58 -7.10
N THR A 668 27.69 -3.29 -5.98
CA THR A 668 28.88 -3.37 -5.12
C THR A 668 29.32 -4.81 -4.91
N GLU A 669 30.63 -5.05 -4.95
CA GLU A 669 31.24 -6.29 -4.45
C GLU A 669 31.29 -6.22 -2.91
N GLN A 670 30.25 -6.73 -2.27
CA GLN A 670 30.13 -6.83 -0.82
C GLN A 670 29.31 -8.07 -0.45
N ASN A 671 29.70 -8.73 0.65
CA ASN A 671 28.99 -9.92 1.08
C ASN A 671 27.65 -9.54 1.75
N THR A 672 26.55 -9.90 1.11
CA THR A 672 25.18 -9.61 1.54
C THR A 672 24.36 -10.88 1.38
N HIS A 673 23.72 -11.36 2.45
CA HIS A 673 22.88 -12.58 2.46
C HIS A 673 23.55 -13.82 1.81
N ASP A 674 24.80 -14.13 2.19
CA ASP A 674 25.64 -15.21 1.65
C ASP A 674 25.98 -15.11 0.14
N LEU A 675 25.60 -14.02 -0.53
CA LEU A 675 26.00 -13.67 -1.90
C LEU A 675 27.17 -12.67 -1.88
N ASN A 676 27.92 -12.59 -2.97
CA ASN A 676 29.16 -11.78 -3.05
C ASN A 676 28.93 -10.34 -3.53
N PHE A 677 27.70 -10.01 -3.94
CA PHE A 677 27.35 -8.72 -4.51
C PHE A 677 26.02 -8.21 -3.91
N GLN A 678 25.87 -6.90 -3.91
CA GLN A 678 24.59 -6.22 -3.66
C GLN A 678 24.29 -5.32 -4.85
N SER A 679 23.03 -5.28 -5.28
CA SER A 679 22.55 -4.29 -6.25
C SER A 679 21.11 -3.87 -5.95
N GLY A 680 20.43 -3.21 -6.90
CA GLY A 680 19.07 -2.70 -6.73
C GLY A 680 18.16 -3.08 -7.90
N MET A 681 16.90 -3.33 -7.57
CA MET A 681 15.79 -3.44 -8.50
C MET A 681 14.64 -2.56 -7.99
N LEU A 682 14.20 -1.61 -8.82
CA LEU A 682 13.12 -0.65 -8.58
C LEU A 682 11.90 -1.05 -9.43
N GLN A 683 10.69 -0.92 -8.90
CA GLN A 683 9.45 -1.25 -9.62
C GLN A 683 8.33 -0.25 -9.34
N SER A 684 7.41 -0.09 -10.29
CA SER A 684 6.18 0.69 -10.12
C SER A 684 4.95 -0.18 -9.77
N TRP A 685 5.17 -1.47 -9.47
CA TRP A 685 4.12 -2.45 -9.19
C TRP A 685 3.16 -1.96 -8.09
N ASN A 686 1.85 -2.02 -8.37
CA ASN A 686 0.77 -1.53 -7.51
C ASN A 686 0.83 -0.04 -7.11
N LYS A 687 1.73 0.76 -7.72
CA LYS A 687 1.84 2.21 -7.55
C LYS A 687 1.43 2.94 -8.82
N PHE A 688 2.10 2.65 -9.93
CA PHE A 688 1.78 3.16 -11.26
C PHE A 688 1.79 2.02 -12.29
N CYS A 689 0.65 1.83 -12.96
CA CYS A 689 0.51 0.89 -14.08
C CYS A 689 -0.21 1.56 -15.24
N PHE A 690 -0.03 1.06 -16.46
CA PHE A 690 -0.67 1.60 -17.66
C PHE A 690 -0.92 0.53 -18.72
N THR A 691 -1.87 0.79 -19.62
CA THR A 691 -2.27 -0.12 -20.72
C THR A 691 -2.03 0.54 -22.07
N THR A 692 -1.10 0.00 -22.87
CA THR A 692 -0.68 0.53 -24.19
C THR A 692 -0.09 1.95 -24.14
N GLY A 693 0.83 2.25 -25.05
CA GLY A 693 1.51 3.54 -25.05
C GLY A 693 2.90 3.51 -25.63
N ILE A 694 3.63 4.58 -25.34
CA ILE A 694 5.08 4.68 -25.52
C ILE A 694 5.70 4.74 -24.12
N LEU A 695 6.60 3.83 -23.79
CA LEU A 695 7.51 3.94 -22.66
C LEU A 695 8.87 4.38 -23.18
N GLU A 696 9.38 5.51 -22.68
CA GLU A 696 10.69 6.05 -23.04
C GLU A 696 11.52 6.32 -21.78
N MET A 697 12.80 5.95 -21.82
CA MET A 697 13.75 6.21 -20.74
C MET A 697 15.09 6.67 -21.29
N SER A 698 15.70 7.67 -20.65
CA SER A 698 17.04 8.16 -20.98
C SER A 698 18.06 7.54 -20.04
N ILE A 699 18.93 6.67 -20.56
CA ILE A 699 19.74 5.74 -19.75
C ILE A 699 21.22 5.85 -20.12
N SER A 700 22.09 5.81 -19.11
CA SER A 700 23.51 5.46 -19.26
C SER A 700 23.77 4.08 -18.66
N LEU A 701 24.40 3.22 -19.45
CA LEU A 701 24.63 1.82 -19.09
C LEU A 701 25.86 1.65 -18.17
N PRO A 702 25.83 0.65 -17.27
CA PRO A 702 26.94 0.33 -16.38
C PRO A 702 28.09 -0.36 -17.13
N GLY A 703 29.29 -0.30 -16.56
CA GLY A 703 30.48 -0.96 -17.08
C GLY A 703 31.03 -0.31 -18.36
N THR A 704 32.01 -0.95 -18.99
CA THR A 704 32.53 -0.53 -20.30
C THR A 704 31.87 -1.36 -21.41
N PRO A 705 31.73 -0.84 -22.65
CA PRO A 705 31.12 -1.57 -23.76
C PRO A 705 31.89 -2.82 -24.21
N GLU A 706 33.08 -3.07 -23.65
CA GLU A 706 33.93 -4.24 -23.86
C GLU A 706 33.87 -5.27 -22.71
N SER A 707 33.26 -4.95 -21.56
CA SER A 707 33.26 -5.80 -20.35
C SER A 707 31.93 -6.53 -20.15
N PRO A 708 31.83 -7.85 -20.46
CA PRO A 708 30.61 -8.63 -20.27
C PRO A 708 30.34 -8.95 -18.79
N GLY A 709 29.06 -9.01 -18.41
CA GLY A 709 28.62 -9.58 -17.13
C GLY A 709 27.52 -8.82 -16.38
N PHE A 710 27.36 -7.52 -16.63
CA PHE A 710 26.22 -6.73 -16.12
C PHE A 710 25.00 -6.90 -17.04
N TRP A 711 23.80 -6.93 -16.45
CA TRP A 711 22.52 -7.07 -17.14
C TRP A 711 21.45 -6.17 -16.49
N PRO A 712 21.20 -4.97 -17.03
CA PRO A 712 20.03 -4.17 -16.70
C PRO A 712 18.84 -4.54 -17.58
N GLY A 713 17.65 -4.76 -17.00
CA GLY A 713 16.42 -5.23 -17.68
C GLY A 713 15.12 -4.48 -17.28
N LEU A 714 14.05 -4.65 -18.08
CA LEU A 714 12.77 -3.90 -18.07
C LEU A 714 11.60 -4.83 -18.56
N TRP A 715 10.37 -4.91 -17.98
CA TRP A 715 9.52 -6.16 -18.11
C TRP A 715 7.94 -6.01 -18.22
N PRO A 716 7.21 -6.12 -19.39
CA PRO A 716 5.82 -6.76 -19.48
C PRO A 716 5.18 -7.54 -20.80
N TYR A 717 4.54 -8.77 -20.74
CA TYR A 717 4.06 -9.96 -21.64
C TYR A 717 2.51 -10.23 -21.68
N SER A 718 1.94 -11.10 -22.56
CA SER A 718 0.52 -11.63 -22.45
C SER A 718 0.09 -12.93 -23.23
N TYR A 719 -1.05 -13.56 -22.85
CA TYR A 719 -1.79 -14.61 -23.61
C TYR A 719 -3.29 -14.78 -23.24
N ALA A 720 -4.19 -15.02 -24.22
CA ALA A 720 -5.65 -14.98 -24.00
C ALA A 720 -6.54 -16.03 -24.73
N ALA A 721 -6.00 -17.06 -25.38
CA ALA A 721 -6.84 -18.05 -26.10
C ALA A 721 -7.23 -19.26 -25.22
N CYS A 722 -8.42 -19.83 -25.42
CA CYS A 722 -8.85 -21.05 -24.73
C CYS A 722 -8.57 -22.32 -25.57
N ASP A 723 -7.36 -22.85 -25.50
CA ASP A 723 -6.90 -24.03 -26.25
C ASP A 723 -5.78 -24.82 -25.52
N LEU A 724 -5.08 -25.70 -26.25
CA LEU A 724 -3.92 -26.47 -25.77
C LEU A 724 -2.82 -25.61 -25.14
N GLY A 725 -2.71 -24.33 -25.54
CA GLY A 725 -1.76 -23.38 -24.94
C GLY A 725 -2.01 -23.11 -23.46
N THR A 726 -3.25 -23.35 -22.99
CA THR A 726 -3.64 -23.19 -21.58
C THR A 726 -3.32 -24.40 -20.71
N PHE A 727 -2.97 -25.55 -21.31
CA PHE A 727 -2.82 -26.82 -20.61
C PHE A 727 -1.42 -27.01 -20.03
N PRO A 728 -1.26 -27.83 -18.96
CA PRO A 728 0.05 -28.23 -18.47
C PRO A 728 0.93 -28.74 -19.61
N LYS A 729 2.16 -28.21 -19.72
CA LYS A 729 3.16 -28.59 -20.72
C LYS A 729 2.74 -28.43 -22.20
N GLN A 730 1.67 -27.70 -22.49
CA GLN A 730 0.99 -27.69 -23.80
C GLN A 730 0.53 -29.09 -24.27
N MET A 731 0.13 -29.96 -23.33
CA MET A 731 -0.28 -31.34 -23.61
C MET A 731 -1.72 -31.61 -23.17
N ASN A 732 -2.39 -32.49 -23.90
CA ASN A 732 -3.64 -33.10 -23.46
C ASN A 732 -3.44 -33.93 -22.18
N LYS A 733 -4.55 -34.29 -21.52
CA LYS A 733 -4.60 -35.16 -20.32
C LYS A 733 -3.89 -36.52 -20.49
N ASP A 734 -3.65 -36.97 -21.71
CA ASP A 734 -2.90 -38.19 -22.02
C ASP A 734 -1.38 -38.03 -21.80
N GLY A 735 -0.88 -36.79 -21.69
CA GLY A 735 0.55 -36.47 -21.66
C GLY A 735 1.31 -36.84 -22.94
N ALA A 736 0.58 -37.11 -24.03
CA ALA A 736 1.11 -37.75 -25.23
C ALA A 736 0.80 -37.00 -26.54
N THR A 737 -0.12 -36.03 -26.51
CA THR A 737 -0.51 -35.23 -27.68
C THR A 737 -0.60 -33.73 -27.36
N PRO A 738 -0.26 -32.83 -28.30
CA PRO A 738 0.26 -33.10 -29.65
C PRO A 738 1.74 -33.53 -29.65
N GLN A 739 2.16 -34.27 -30.67
CA GLN A 739 3.56 -34.73 -30.79
C GLN A 739 4.56 -33.57 -30.86
N GLY A 740 4.17 -32.43 -31.43
CA GLY A 740 4.99 -31.21 -31.42
C GLY A 740 5.30 -30.67 -30.01
N ALA A 741 4.46 -30.94 -29.00
CA ALA A 741 4.76 -30.56 -27.62
C ALA A 741 5.77 -31.51 -26.94
N LEU A 742 5.89 -32.75 -27.41
CA LEU A 742 6.82 -33.78 -26.90
C LEU A 742 8.22 -33.72 -27.52
N THR A 743 8.31 -33.28 -28.78
CA THR A 743 9.57 -33.31 -29.57
C THR A 743 9.95 -31.95 -30.15
N GLY A 744 9.25 -30.89 -29.76
CA GLY A 744 9.39 -29.55 -30.34
C GLY A 744 10.44 -28.65 -29.71
N SER A 745 11.16 -29.07 -28.67
CA SER A 745 12.37 -28.34 -28.26
C SER A 745 13.45 -28.44 -29.36
N PRO A 746 14.37 -27.48 -29.49
CA PRO A 746 15.50 -27.55 -30.42
C PRO A 746 16.36 -28.82 -30.26
N GLU A 747 16.38 -29.40 -29.07
CA GLU A 747 17.09 -30.63 -28.70
C GLU A 747 16.27 -31.91 -28.97
N GLY A 748 15.04 -31.78 -29.49
CA GLY A 748 14.12 -32.88 -29.77
C GLY A 748 13.30 -33.37 -28.58
N GLY A 749 13.20 -32.57 -27.52
CA GLY A 749 12.48 -32.88 -26.29
C GLY A 749 11.16 -32.12 -26.09
N GLN A 750 10.62 -32.23 -24.87
CA GLN A 750 9.39 -31.56 -24.44
C GLN A 750 9.56 -30.04 -24.50
N ILE A 751 8.61 -29.34 -25.10
CA ILE A 751 8.75 -27.90 -25.38
C ILE A 751 8.40 -27.00 -24.19
N SER A 752 7.49 -27.40 -23.30
CA SER A 752 7.03 -26.56 -22.19
C SER A 752 7.04 -27.30 -20.86
N GLY A 753 7.70 -26.73 -19.87
CA GLY A 753 7.67 -27.13 -18.45
C GLY A 753 6.59 -26.41 -17.64
N LEU A 754 5.82 -25.49 -18.24
CA LEU A 754 4.83 -24.69 -17.53
C LEU A 754 3.66 -25.55 -17.00
N PRO A 755 3.09 -25.21 -15.82
CA PRO A 755 1.98 -25.95 -15.21
C PRO A 755 0.63 -25.72 -15.90
N GLY A 756 0.59 -24.94 -16.99
CA GLY A 756 -0.63 -24.44 -17.63
C GLY A 756 -0.93 -23.00 -17.25
N GLN A 757 -1.89 -22.37 -17.93
CA GLN A 757 -2.29 -20.99 -17.63
C GLN A 757 -3.27 -20.99 -16.44
N ARG A 758 -2.86 -20.43 -15.30
CA ARG A 758 -3.67 -20.37 -14.05
C ARG A 758 -5.01 -19.70 -14.28
N LEU A 759 -4.99 -18.55 -14.93
CA LEU A 759 -6.14 -17.68 -15.15
C LEU A 759 -6.51 -17.70 -16.63
N SER A 760 -6.90 -18.88 -17.11
CA SER A 760 -7.15 -19.09 -18.54
C SER A 760 -8.54 -18.62 -18.97
N ALA A 761 -8.69 -18.31 -20.26
CA ALA A 761 -10.01 -18.12 -20.88
C ALA A 761 -10.89 -19.39 -20.89
N CYS A 762 -10.33 -20.53 -20.44
CA CYS A 762 -11.05 -21.78 -20.25
C CYS A 762 -11.56 -21.99 -18.80
N THR A 763 -11.39 -21.02 -17.88
CA THR A 763 -11.68 -21.25 -16.45
C THR A 763 -13.15 -21.63 -16.21
N CYS A 764 -13.41 -22.67 -15.41
CA CYS A 764 -14.77 -23.12 -15.12
C CYS A 764 -15.56 -22.04 -14.34
N PRO A 765 -16.86 -21.84 -14.64
CA PRO A 765 -17.72 -20.98 -13.84
C PRO A 765 -17.68 -21.34 -12.34
N GLY A 766 -17.53 -20.34 -11.48
CA GLY A 766 -17.40 -20.52 -10.02
C GLY A 766 -16.03 -21.01 -9.55
N SER A 767 -15.03 -21.14 -10.43
CA SER A 767 -13.62 -21.26 -10.02
C SER A 767 -13.00 -19.87 -9.78
N ASP A 768 -11.91 -19.85 -8.99
CA ASP A 768 -11.13 -18.64 -8.74
C ASP A 768 -10.63 -17.97 -10.03
N HIS A 769 -10.96 -16.69 -10.20
CA HIS A 769 -10.60 -15.89 -11.38
C HIS A 769 -10.80 -14.38 -11.09
N PRO A 770 -9.88 -13.48 -11.48
CA PRO A 770 -9.99 -12.05 -11.15
C PRO A 770 -11.10 -11.32 -11.92
N GLY A 771 -11.47 -11.80 -13.11
CA GLY A 771 -12.50 -11.20 -13.96
C GLY A 771 -11.94 -10.46 -15.19
N PRO A 772 -12.78 -9.69 -15.91
CA PRO A 772 -14.18 -9.35 -15.59
C PRO A 772 -15.16 -10.52 -15.76
N ASN A 773 -14.75 -11.60 -16.42
CA ASN A 773 -15.44 -12.89 -16.43
C ASN A 773 -14.43 -14.03 -16.63
N VAL A 774 -14.84 -15.28 -16.40
CA VAL A 774 -13.97 -16.48 -16.52
C VAL A 774 -13.53 -16.81 -17.96
N GLY A 775 -14.09 -16.14 -18.97
CA GLY A 775 -13.69 -16.23 -20.37
C GLY A 775 -12.60 -15.23 -20.78
N THR A 776 -12.25 -14.25 -19.93
CA THR A 776 -11.11 -13.35 -20.17
C THR A 776 -9.83 -14.01 -19.66
N GLY A 777 -9.01 -14.56 -20.56
CA GLY A 777 -7.71 -15.10 -20.16
C GLY A 777 -6.78 -13.98 -19.66
N ARG A 778 -6.16 -14.20 -18.50
CA ARG A 778 -5.19 -13.30 -17.85
C ARG A 778 -3.79 -13.88 -17.90
N SER A 779 -2.80 -13.00 -17.94
CA SER A 779 -1.39 -13.38 -18.15
C SER A 779 -0.43 -12.61 -17.25
N ALA A 780 0.84 -13.02 -17.21
CA ALA A 780 1.87 -12.49 -16.32
C ALA A 780 2.96 -11.75 -17.13
N PRO A 781 2.96 -10.40 -17.16
CA PRO A 781 3.83 -9.63 -18.04
C PRO A 781 5.42 -9.64 -17.87
N GLU A 782 6.21 -9.86 -18.97
CA GLU A 782 7.59 -9.45 -19.42
C GLU A 782 7.75 -9.06 -20.96
N ILE A 783 8.23 -7.85 -21.32
CA ILE A 783 8.68 -7.29 -22.63
C ILE A 783 9.86 -6.40 -22.27
N ASP A 784 10.99 -6.61 -22.94
CA ASP A 784 12.22 -5.86 -22.72
C ASP A 784 12.29 -4.61 -23.59
N LEU A 785 12.19 -3.45 -22.95
CA LEU A 785 12.61 -2.18 -23.57
C LEU A 785 14.11 -2.23 -23.90
N LEU A 786 14.92 -2.73 -22.96
CA LEU A 786 16.30 -3.18 -23.19
C LEU A 786 16.72 -4.20 -22.13
N GLU A 787 17.55 -5.15 -22.56
CA GLU A 787 18.48 -5.92 -21.73
C GLU A 787 19.90 -5.70 -22.28
N ALA A 788 20.82 -5.11 -21.53
CA ALA A 788 22.16 -4.84 -22.09
C ALA A 788 23.11 -6.05 -21.98
N GLN A 789 23.80 -6.38 -23.08
CA GLN A 789 24.84 -7.41 -23.17
C GLN A 789 26.03 -6.95 -24.01
N VAL A 790 27.16 -7.66 -23.99
CA VAL A 790 28.32 -7.41 -24.87
C VAL A 790 28.46 -8.51 -25.93
N ASP A 791 28.59 -8.14 -27.21
CA ASP A 791 29.00 -9.07 -28.27
C ASP A 791 30.50 -9.31 -28.17
N VAL A 792 30.88 -10.34 -27.41
CA VAL A 792 32.29 -10.69 -27.12
C VAL A 792 33.10 -11.10 -28.36
N SER A 793 32.46 -11.27 -29.53
CA SER A 793 33.18 -11.53 -30.79
C SER A 793 33.82 -10.26 -31.38
N VAL A 794 33.28 -9.09 -31.05
CA VAL A 794 33.72 -7.77 -31.52
C VAL A 794 33.93 -6.75 -30.39
N PHE A 795 33.69 -7.16 -29.15
CA PHE A 795 33.73 -6.32 -27.93
C PHE A 795 32.89 -5.05 -28.07
N ARG A 796 31.60 -5.23 -28.33
CA ARG A 796 30.64 -4.12 -28.47
C ARG A 796 29.31 -4.40 -27.78
N GLY A 797 28.86 -3.44 -26.99
CA GLY A 797 27.53 -3.43 -26.37
C GLY A 797 26.36 -3.60 -27.34
N GLN A 798 25.34 -4.30 -26.90
CA GLN A 798 24.06 -4.54 -27.57
C GLN A 798 22.91 -4.40 -26.57
N ALA A 799 21.78 -3.85 -27.01
CA ALA A 799 20.50 -4.07 -26.33
C ALA A 799 19.82 -5.29 -26.96
N SER A 800 19.53 -6.30 -26.14
CA SER A 800 18.46 -7.26 -26.43
C SER A 800 17.13 -6.55 -26.19
N GLN A 801 16.25 -6.63 -27.18
CA GLN A 801 14.94 -6.01 -27.21
C GLN A 801 13.98 -7.13 -27.57
N SER A 802 12.97 -7.37 -26.73
CA SER A 802 12.40 -8.72 -26.61
C SER A 802 10.96 -8.70 -26.12
N LEU A 803 10.17 -9.68 -26.58
CA LEU A 803 8.83 -9.98 -26.11
C LEU A 803 8.79 -11.48 -25.77
N GLN A 804 8.65 -11.77 -24.49
CA GLN A 804 8.50 -13.10 -23.94
C GLN A 804 7.07 -13.55 -24.20
N VAL A 805 6.89 -14.81 -24.58
CA VAL A 805 5.57 -15.39 -24.83
C VAL A 805 5.51 -16.83 -24.37
N ALA A 806 4.34 -17.22 -23.87
CA ALA A 806 3.84 -18.59 -23.92
C ALA A 806 2.39 -18.54 -24.45
N PRO A 807 1.86 -19.64 -25.00
CA PRO A 807 2.50 -20.92 -25.27
C PRO A 807 3.55 -20.83 -26.38
N PHE A 808 4.33 -21.90 -26.55
CA PHE A 808 5.51 -21.93 -27.41
C PHE A 808 5.23 -22.60 -28.76
N ASN A 809 5.73 -21.99 -29.83
CA ASN A 809 5.77 -22.58 -31.17
C ASN A 809 6.86 -23.66 -31.25
N TYR A 810 6.68 -24.64 -32.13
CA TYR A 810 7.70 -25.64 -32.45
C TYR A 810 9.09 -25.01 -32.71
N GLN A 811 10.12 -25.54 -32.05
CA GLN A 811 11.51 -25.04 -32.00
C GLN A 811 11.66 -23.58 -31.55
N TYR A 812 10.69 -23.06 -30.79
CA TYR A 812 10.61 -21.66 -30.35
C TYR A 812 10.70 -20.66 -31.53
N THR A 813 10.18 -21.05 -32.71
CA THR A 813 10.28 -20.22 -33.92
C THR A 813 9.12 -19.23 -34.03
N PHE A 814 9.40 -18.06 -34.62
CA PHE A 814 8.40 -17.05 -34.98
C PHE A 814 8.60 -16.63 -36.44
N ASP A 815 7.60 -16.00 -37.05
CA ASP A 815 7.71 -15.49 -38.42
C ASP A 815 8.66 -14.29 -38.46
N ASN A 816 9.88 -14.51 -38.94
CA ASN A 816 10.93 -13.50 -39.07
C ASN A 816 10.99 -12.85 -40.47
N SER A 817 9.95 -13.02 -41.29
CA SER A 817 9.82 -12.33 -42.57
C SER A 817 9.67 -10.81 -42.36
N SER A 818 10.18 -10.02 -43.30
CA SER A 818 10.11 -8.55 -43.22
C SER A 818 8.70 -7.97 -43.31
N SER A 819 7.71 -8.76 -43.71
CA SER A 819 6.29 -8.39 -43.69
C SER A 819 5.67 -8.50 -42.30
N SER A 820 6.12 -9.45 -41.49
CA SER A 820 5.57 -9.73 -40.16
C SER A 820 6.41 -9.10 -39.05
N THR A 821 7.73 -9.13 -39.21
CA THR A 821 8.71 -8.70 -38.21
C THR A 821 9.82 -7.87 -38.87
N PRO A 822 9.54 -6.61 -39.27
CA PRO A 822 10.53 -5.78 -39.96
C PRO A 822 11.67 -5.35 -39.04
N ILE A 823 12.90 -5.47 -39.54
CA ILE A 823 14.10 -4.81 -38.99
C ILE A 823 14.38 -3.58 -39.87
N GLN A 824 14.49 -2.40 -39.24
CA GLN A 824 14.65 -1.13 -39.95
C GLN A 824 16.09 -0.90 -40.42
N ASN A 825 17.08 -1.31 -39.62
CA ASN A 825 18.49 -1.20 -39.97
C ASN A 825 19.26 -2.53 -39.73
N PRO A 826 19.33 -3.41 -40.75
CA PRO A 826 19.99 -4.71 -40.63
C PRO A 826 21.52 -4.64 -40.51
N SER A 827 22.13 -3.44 -40.57
CA SER A 827 23.57 -3.27 -40.32
C SER A 827 23.90 -3.17 -38.83
N ILE A 828 22.92 -2.85 -37.97
CA ILE A 828 23.10 -2.72 -36.52
C ILE A 828 22.15 -3.60 -35.69
N THR A 829 21.00 -3.99 -36.25
CA THR A 829 20.00 -4.84 -35.59
C THR A 829 19.92 -6.21 -36.28
N LYS A 830 19.96 -7.29 -35.49
CA LYS A 830 19.85 -8.70 -35.95
C LYS A 830 18.93 -9.48 -35.00
N PHE A 831 18.17 -10.46 -35.49
CA PHE A 831 17.42 -11.34 -34.59
C PHE A 831 18.35 -12.08 -33.63
N ASN A 832 17.92 -12.28 -32.38
CA ASN A 832 18.71 -13.00 -31.39
C ASN A 832 18.82 -14.49 -31.78
N SER A 833 19.96 -15.10 -31.51
CA SER A 833 20.13 -16.56 -31.66
C SER A 833 19.47 -17.34 -30.53
N TYR A 834 19.32 -16.72 -29.34
CA TYR A 834 18.52 -17.28 -28.27
C TYR A 834 17.03 -17.08 -28.57
N LYS A 835 16.24 -18.14 -28.38
CA LYS A 835 14.80 -18.18 -28.69
C LYS A 835 13.92 -18.53 -27.49
N GLY A 836 14.51 -18.69 -26.31
CA GLY A 836 13.83 -19.21 -25.13
C GLY A 836 14.25 -20.63 -24.73
N GLY A 837 13.40 -21.27 -23.93
CA GLY A 837 13.59 -22.58 -23.32
C GLY A 837 12.27 -23.09 -22.70
N PRO A 838 12.29 -24.13 -21.85
CA PRO A 838 11.06 -24.79 -21.40
C PRO A 838 10.12 -23.92 -20.54
N LEU A 839 10.54 -22.73 -20.11
CA LEU A 839 9.73 -21.80 -19.32
C LEU A 839 9.27 -20.56 -20.11
N GLN A 840 9.86 -20.27 -21.28
CA GLN A 840 9.54 -19.09 -22.08
C GLN A 840 9.96 -19.25 -23.54
N GLN A 841 9.21 -18.68 -24.50
CA GLN A 841 9.72 -18.37 -25.84
C GLN A 841 10.06 -16.88 -25.91
N ALA A 842 11.24 -16.53 -26.43
CA ALA A 842 11.66 -15.15 -26.62
C ALA A 842 11.53 -14.76 -28.10
N ILE A 843 10.81 -13.66 -28.37
CA ILE A 843 10.74 -13.02 -29.68
C ILE A 843 11.62 -11.77 -29.58
N SER A 844 12.85 -11.85 -30.08
CA SER A 844 13.86 -10.85 -29.72
C SER A 844 14.86 -10.52 -30.83
N ALA A 845 15.39 -9.30 -30.78
CA ALA A 845 16.46 -8.81 -31.62
C ALA A 845 17.52 -8.07 -30.80
N LEU A 846 18.75 -8.10 -31.30
CA LEU A 846 19.94 -7.49 -30.74
C LEU A 846 20.32 -6.27 -31.57
N THR A 847 20.34 -5.09 -30.95
CA THR A 847 20.77 -3.83 -31.59
C THR A 847 22.10 -3.37 -31.01
N TYR A 848 23.13 -3.18 -31.84
CA TYR A 848 24.41 -2.63 -31.39
C TYR A 848 24.26 -1.19 -30.87
N LEU A 849 24.88 -0.93 -29.72
CA LEU A 849 24.85 0.36 -29.04
C LEU A 849 26.06 1.23 -29.39
N ASP A 850 26.00 2.48 -28.97
CA ASP A 850 27.07 3.46 -29.12
C ASP A 850 27.90 3.49 -27.81
N PRO A 851 29.23 3.23 -27.86
CA PRO A 851 30.12 3.26 -26.71
C PRO A 851 30.06 4.52 -25.84
N GLN A 852 29.63 5.68 -26.36
CA GLN A 852 29.66 6.93 -25.61
C GLN A 852 28.62 7.03 -24.47
N TYR A 853 27.66 6.11 -24.39
CA TYR A 853 26.56 6.15 -23.41
C TYR A 853 26.77 5.19 -22.21
N TYR A 854 28.03 4.87 -21.91
CA TYR A 854 28.45 4.01 -20.81
C TYR A 854 29.15 4.79 -19.68
N ASN A 855 29.12 4.26 -18.45
CA ASN A 855 29.75 4.81 -17.24
C ASN A 855 29.42 6.30 -16.96
N GLY A 856 28.21 6.76 -17.32
CA GLY A 856 27.80 8.15 -17.12
C GLY A 856 28.48 9.18 -18.03
N SER A 857 29.08 8.75 -19.14
CA SER A 857 29.70 9.65 -20.14
C SER A 857 28.66 10.42 -20.97
N GLY A 858 27.42 9.93 -20.99
CA GLY A 858 26.25 10.54 -21.63
C GLY A 858 25.03 9.62 -21.51
N PHE A 859 23.85 10.12 -21.87
CA PHE A 859 22.59 9.37 -21.85
C PHE A 859 22.01 9.17 -23.25
N GLN A 860 21.31 8.06 -23.43
CA GLN A 860 20.65 7.67 -24.68
C GLN A 860 19.19 7.31 -24.41
N PRO A 861 18.21 7.83 -25.18
CA PRO A 861 16.83 7.41 -25.04
C PRO A 861 16.61 6.05 -25.69
N TYR A 862 16.00 5.15 -24.93
CA TYR A 862 15.44 3.89 -25.36
C TYR A 862 13.92 4.02 -25.27
N ALA A 863 13.18 3.66 -26.32
CA ALA A 863 11.72 3.64 -26.24
C ALA A 863 11.10 2.41 -26.88
N MET A 864 9.99 1.95 -26.31
CA MET A 864 9.09 0.98 -26.91
C MET A 864 7.71 1.60 -27.07
N GLU A 865 7.10 1.41 -28.24
CA GLU A 865 5.70 1.70 -28.51
C GLU A 865 4.96 0.38 -28.64
N TRP A 866 3.91 0.17 -27.84
CA TRP A 866 3.03 -0.98 -28.02
C TRP A 866 1.57 -0.57 -28.09
N TRP A 867 0.87 -1.28 -28.98
CA TRP A 867 -0.55 -1.11 -29.20
C TRP A 867 -1.24 -2.48 -29.19
N SER A 868 -2.39 -2.54 -28.52
CA SER A 868 -3.30 -3.67 -28.61
C SER A 868 -4.73 -3.18 -28.62
N ASN A 869 -5.59 -3.86 -29.37
CA ASN A 869 -6.99 -3.50 -29.55
C ASN A 869 -7.84 -4.76 -29.36
N PRO A 870 -8.55 -4.94 -28.23
CA PRO A 870 -9.37 -6.12 -27.99
C PRO A 870 -10.45 -6.36 -29.07
N SER A 871 -10.88 -5.32 -29.77
CA SER A 871 -11.85 -5.41 -30.87
C SER A 871 -11.24 -5.73 -32.24
N SER A 872 -9.92 -5.62 -32.38
CA SER A 872 -9.19 -5.79 -33.66
C SER A 872 -7.73 -6.21 -33.38
N ARG A 873 -7.55 -7.37 -32.72
CA ARG A 873 -6.23 -7.83 -32.21
C ARG A 873 -5.16 -8.01 -33.29
N ASN A 874 -5.54 -8.10 -34.57
CA ASN A 874 -4.64 -8.10 -35.73
C ASN A 874 -3.96 -6.74 -36.00
N GLU A 875 -4.42 -5.65 -35.38
CA GLU A 875 -3.77 -4.33 -35.39
C GLU A 875 -2.63 -4.22 -34.37
N GLY A 876 -2.45 -5.22 -33.49
CA GLY A 876 -1.48 -5.15 -32.41
C GLY A 876 -0.03 -5.20 -32.88
N TYR A 877 0.84 -4.43 -32.23
CA TYR A 877 2.29 -4.45 -32.44
C TYR A 877 3.07 -4.00 -31.20
N VAL A 878 4.36 -4.34 -31.19
CA VAL A 878 5.39 -3.75 -30.32
C VAL A 878 6.53 -3.28 -31.23
N THR A 879 6.90 -2.01 -31.17
CA THR A 879 8.00 -1.40 -31.94
C THR A 879 9.03 -0.84 -30.98
N TRP A 880 10.29 -1.20 -31.17
CA TRP A 880 11.40 -0.70 -30.36
C TRP A 880 12.19 0.39 -31.09
N SER A 881 12.82 1.26 -30.31
CA SER A 881 13.69 2.31 -30.81
C SER A 881 14.85 2.60 -29.86
N VAL A 882 15.95 3.10 -30.45
CA VAL A 882 17.20 3.42 -29.78
C VAL A 882 17.69 4.76 -30.35
N ASN A 883 17.94 5.74 -29.48
CA ASN A 883 18.20 7.15 -29.86
C ASN A 883 17.16 7.75 -30.84
N GLY A 884 15.87 7.47 -30.59
CA GLY A 884 14.76 7.90 -31.46
C GLY A 884 14.72 7.25 -32.85
N GLN A 885 15.61 6.30 -33.15
CA GLN A 885 15.58 5.51 -34.39
C GLN A 885 14.91 4.16 -34.11
N GLN A 886 13.86 3.83 -34.87
CA GLN A 886 13.24 2.49 -34.79
C GLN A 886 14.27 1.41 -35.13
N THR A 887 14.28 0.32 -34.35
CA THR A 887 15.20 -0.81 -34.54
C THR A 887 14.49 -1.96 -35.26
N TRP A 888 13.38 -2.44 -34.68
CA TRP A 888 12.54 -3.50 -35.24
C TRP A 888 11.12 -3.46 -34.65
N THR A 889 10.22 -4.25 -35.22
CA THR A 889 8.82 -4.38 -34.78
C THR A 889 8.40 -5.85 -34.75
N ALA A 890 7.68 -6.26 -33.69
CA ALA A 890 6.91 -7.50 -33.63
C ALA A 890 5.42 -7.16 -33.83
N SER A 891 4.79 -7.71 -34.86
CA SER A 891 3.35 -7.52 -35.12
C SER A 891 2.52 -8.68 -34.57
N ALA A 892 1.19 -8.55 -34.61
CA ALA A 892 0.27 -9.67 -34.40
C ALA A 892 0.55 -10.89 -35.31
N ALA A 893 1.18 -10.70 -36.48
CA ALA A 893 1.61 -11.81 -37.35
C ALA A 893 2.87 -12.51 -36.82
N THR A 894 3.79 -11.79 -36.15
CA THR A 894 4.93 -12.40 -35.43
C THR A 894 4.45 -13.37 -34.35
N LEU A 895 3.30 -13.08 -33.73
CA LEU A 895 2.65 -13.85 -32.67
C LEU A 895 1.77 -15.02 -33.16
N ALA A 896 1.74 -15.27 -34.48
CA ALA A 896 0.89 -16.27 -35.11
C ALA A 896 1.04 -17.68 -34.52
N GLY A 897 -0.10 -18.37 -34.36
CA GLY A 897 -0.18 -19.72 -33.79
C GLY A 897 0.57 -20.77 -34.61
N ASP A 898 0.87 -21.91 -33.98
CA ASP A 898 1.57 -23.03 -34.59
C ASP A 898 0.70 -24.28 -34.64
N THR A 899 0.62 -24.88 -35.82
CA THR A 899 -0.17 -26.09 -36.08
C THR A 899 0.49 -27.37 -35.58
N GLN A 900 1.82 -27.38 -35.38
CA GLN A 900 2.54 -28.55 -34.86
C GLN A 900 2.35 -28.72 -33.34
N THR A 901 2.39 -27.62 -32.60
CA THR A 901 2.04 -27.56 -31.17
C THR A 901 0.54 -27.31 -30.92
N GLN A 902 -0.26 -27.11 -31.99
CA GLN A 902 -1.72 -26.93 -31.96
C GLN A 902 -2.20 -25.77 -31.07
N ILE A 903 -1.49 -24.64 -31.12
CA ILE A 903 -1.80 -23.43 -30.36
C ILE A 903 -2.29 -22.31 -31.29
N SER A 904 -3.20 -21.48 -30.79
CA SER A 904 -3.65 -20.26 -31.45
C SER A 904 -2.58 -19.17 -31.42
N SER A 905 -2.82 -18.08 -32.16
CA SER A 905 -2.00 -16.88 -32.07
C SER A 905 -2.02 -16.30 -30.64
N ARG A 906 -0.87 -15.82 -30.18
CA ARG A 906 -0.80 -14.97 -28.98
C ARG A 906 -1.34 -13.57 -29.31
N ILE A 907 -1.56 -12.77 -28.28
CA ILE A 907 -1.99 -11.38 -28.40
C ILE A 907 -0.85 -10.46 -27.97
N VAL A 908 -0.82 -9.24 -28.52
CA VAL A 908 -0.01 -8.17 -27.93
C VAL A 908 -0.68 -7.76 -26.60
N PRO A 909 0.09 -7.46 -25.53
CA PRO A 909 -0.46 -7.26 -24.20
C PRO A 909 -1.61 -6.25 -24.10
N GLU A 910 -2.65 -6.67 -23.37
CA GLU A 910 -3.84 -5.86 -23.03
C GLU A 910 -3.95 -5.62 -21.50
N GLU A 911 -3.13 -6.31 -20.71
CA GLU A 911 -3.04 -6.17 -19.24
C GLU A 911 -2.52 -4.77 -18.83
N PRO A 912 -2.86 -4.27 -17.63
CA PRO A 912 -2.14 -3.16 -17.01
C PRO A 912 -0.71 -3.61 -16.67
N MET A 913 0.27 -2.80 -17.04
CA MET A 913 1.69 -3.14 -16.98
C MET A 913 2.42 -2.17 -16.05
N SER A 914 3.26 -2.71 -15.16
CA SER A 914 4.18 -1.94 -14.31
C SER A 914 5.56 -1.86 -14.97
N ILE A 915 6.38 -0.94 -14.48
CA ILE A 915 7.78 -0.81 -14.84
C ILE A 915 8.62 -1.54 -13.79
N VAL A 916 9.69 -2.21 -14.20
CA VAL A 916 10.76 -2.76 -13.36
C VAL A 916 12.08 -2.25 -13.94
N LEU A 917 13.03 -1.84 -13.10
CA LEU A 917 14.36 -1.30 -13.45
C LEU A 917 15.39 -2.02 -12.56
N ASN A 918 16.29 -2.83 -13.10
CA ASN A 918 17.34 -3.50 -12.30
C ASN A 918 18.75 -3.33 -12.87
N LEU A 919 19.75 -3.66 -12.06
CA LEU A 919 21.13 -3.89 -12.49
C LEU A 919 21.61 -5.24 -11.95
N GLY A 920 21.46 -6.30 -12.75
CA GLY A 920 21.81 -7.66 -12.34
C GLY A 920 23.18 -8.16 -12.81
N ILE A 921 23.61 -9.30 -12.26
CA ILE A 921 24.79 -10.07 -12.67
C ILE A 921 24.41 -11.56 -12.72
N SER A 922 23.92 -12.02 -13.88
CA SER A 922 23.49 -13.41 -14.10
C SER A 922 24.40 -14.20 -15.05
N PRO A 923 24.93 -15.37 -14.67
CA PRO A 923 25.65 -16.26 -15.59
C PRO A 923 24.71 -16.95 -16.59
N SER A 924 23.40 -16.95 -16.35
CA SER A 924 22.39 -17.51 -17.27
C SER A 924 22.10 -16.56 -18.44
N PHE A 925 22.30 -15.25 -18.24
CA PHE A 925 22.17 -14.24 -19.28
C PHE A 925 23.49 -14.07 -20.06
N GLN A 926 24.57 -13.68 -19.38
CA GLN A 926 25.90 -13.53 -20.00
C GLN A 926 27.01 -13.92 -19.03
N GLN A 927 28.00 -14.68 -19.50
CA GLN A 927 29.17 -15.04 -18.70
C GLN A 927 29.99 -13.79 -18.29
N GLN A 928 30.25 -13.66 -17.00
CA GLN A 928 30.95 -12.54 -16.37
C GLN A 928 32.46 -12.54 -16.69
N ASP A 929 33.01 -11.36 -16.96
CA ASP A 929 34.46 -11.12 -16.96
C ASP A 929 34.88 -10.31 -15.72
N PHE A 930 34.88 -10.96 -14.56
CA PHE A 930 35.29 -10.38 -13.27
C PHE A 930 36.71 -9.77 -13.26
N LYS A 931 37.53 -10.02 -14.29
CA LYS A 931 38.86 -9.41 -14.42
C LYS A 931 38.79 -7.96 -14.95
N HIS A 932 37.75 -7.62 -15.70
CA HIS A 932 37.57 -6.30 -16.33
C HIS A 932 36.28 -5.58 -15.89
N MET A 933 35.35 -6.26 -15.20
CA MET A 933 34.29 -5.61 -14.43
C MET A 933 34.92 -4.76 -13.30
N VAL A 934 34.33 -3.61 -13.02
CA VAL A 934 34.82 -2.64 -12.02
C VAL A 934 33.69 -2.35 -11.04
N PHE A 935 33.97 -2.46 -9.74
CA PHE A 935 33.04 -2.21 -8.64
C PHE A 935 33.54 -1.06 -7.74
N PRO A 936 32.64 -0.21 -7.18
CA PRO A 936 31.21 -0.16 -7.50
C PRO A 936 30.96 0.26 -8.95
N ASN A 937 29.81 -0.12 -9.50
CA ASN A 937 29.33 0.34 -10.80
C ASN A 937 27.91 0.90 -10.70
N HIS A 938 27.48 1.65 -11.72
CA HIS A 938 26.20 2.37 -11.68
C HIS A 938 25.48 2.31 -13.03
N MET A 939 24.21 1.90 -13.02
CA MET A 939 23.26 2.26 -14.07
C MET A 939 22.63 3.60 -13.68
N LEU A 940 22.53 4.51 -14.64
CA LEU A 940 22.01 5.87 -14.42
C LEU A 940 20.80 6.11 -15.32
N ILE A 941 19.72 6.67 -14.78
CA ILE A 941 18.52 7.03 -15.55
C ILE A 941 18.21 8.50 -15.32
N ASP A 942 18.20 9.25 -16.42
CA ASP A 942 17.98 10.70 -16.51
C ASP A 942 16.48 11.03 -16.44
N TYR A 943 15.63 10.26 -17.13
CA TYR A 943 14.17 10.31 -16.94
C TYR A 943 13.49 8.98 -17.28
N VAL A 944 12.27 8.80 -16.75
CA VAL A 944 11.26 7.85 -17.22
C VAL A 944 10.04 8.63 -17.68
N ARG A 945 9.52 8.35 -18.88
CA ARG A 945 8.32 9.02 -19.44
C ARG A 945 7.39 8.01 -20.10
N VAL A 946 6.09 8.15 -19.83
CA VAL A 946 5.03 7.31 -20.39
C VAL A 946 4.02 8.18 -21.13
N TYR A 947 3.72 7.77 -22.36
CA TYR A 947 2.79 8.46 -23.23
C TYR A 947 1.64 7.53 -23.61
N GLN A 948 0.42 8.04 -23.60
CA GLN A 948 -0.78 7.31 -23.99
C GLN A 948 -1.41 7.93 -25.23
N ARG A 949 -1.92 7.09 -26.14
CA ARG A 949 -2.56 7.54 -27.37
C ARG A 949 -3.80 8.38 -27.04
N ALA A 950 -3.96 9.52 -27.71
CA ALA A 950 -4.93 10.56 -27.32
C ALA A 950 -6.42 10.15 -27.40
N ASP A 951 -6.74 9.00 -28.01
CA ASP A 951 -8.07 8.39 -28.08
C ASP A 951 -8.30 7.27 -27.06
N VAL A 952 -7.27 6.83 -26.33
CA VAL A 952 -7.39 5.95 -25.17
C VAL A 952 -7.93 6.75 -23.98
N LYS A 953 -8.84 6.14 -23.23
CA LYS A 953 -9.39 6.67 -21.98
C LYS A 953 -9.15 5.66 -20.86
N ASN A 954 -8.86 6.14 -19.66
CA ASN A 954 -8.65 5.33 -18.46
C ASN A 954 -7.55 4.25 -18.62
N GLY A 955 -6.53 4.51 -19.44
CA GLY A 955 -5.42 3.56 -19.65
C GLY A 955 -4.26 3.72 -18.67
N VAL A 956 -4.49 4.38 -17.53
CA VAL A 956 -3.58 4.48 -16.38
C VAL A 956 -4.32 3.93 -15.17
N GLY A 957 -3.64 3.11 -14.36
CA GLY A 957 -4.19 2.38 -13.22
C GLY A 957 -3.87 0.89 -13.27
N CYS A 958 -3.68 0.27 -12.10
CA CYS A 958 -3.39 -1.16 -11.97
C CYS A 958 -4.66 -2.04 -11.90
N ASP A 959 -5.84 -1.41 -11.79
CA ASP A 959 -7.15 -2.07 -11.61
C ASP A 959 -8.22 -1.59 -12.63
N PRO A 960 -7.95 -1.62 -13.95
CA PRO A 960 -8.94 -1.21 -14.94
C PRO A 960 -10.10 -2.21 -15.02
N SER A 961 -11.32 -1.74 -15.27
CA SER A 961 -12.52 -2.61 -15.34
C SER A 961 -12.47 -3.70 -16.44
N SER A 962 -11.57 -3.58 -17.41
CA SER A 962 -11.26 -4.61 -18.41
C SER A 962 -10.37 -5.74 -17.88
N HIS A 963 -9.55 -5.47 -16.85
CA HIS A 963 -8.60 -6.38 -16.22
C HIS A 963 -8.53 -6.14 -14.69
N PRO A 964 -9.67 -6.28 -13.96
CA PRO A 964 -9.72 -6.07 -12.52
C PRO A 964 -8.75 -7.03 -11.82
N THR A 965 -8.07 -6.56 -10.78
CA THR A 965 -6.89 -7.17 -10.19
C THR A 965 -6.81 -6.93 -8.67
N ALA A 966 -7.32 -5.80 -8.16
CA ALA A 966 -7.20 -5.42 -6.74
C ALA A 966 -7.80 -6.46 -5.78
N ASP A 967 -9.09 -6.78 -5.94
CA ASP A 967 -9.78 -7.80 -5.14
C ASP A 967 -9.10 -9.17 -5.23
N TYR A 968 -8.55 -9.50 -6.40
CA TYR A 968 -7.86 -10.78 -6.60
C TYR A 968 -6.57 -10.86 -5.81
N ILE A 969 -5.74 -9.81 -5.83
CA ILE A 969 -4.52 -9.73 -5.02
C ILE A 969 -4.87 -9.76 -3.54
N GLN A 970 -5.89 -9.01 -3.11
CA GLN A 970 -6.30 -8.95 -1.71
C GLN A 970 -6.75 -10.31 -1.16
N ASN A 971 -7.53 -11.08 -1.94
CA ASN A 971 -7.93 -12.44 -1.59
C ASN A 971 -6.78 -13.46 -1.62
N HIS A 972 -5.65 -13.12 -2.26
CA HIS A 972 -4.49 -14.00 -2.44
C HIS A 972 -3.19 -13.43 -1.83
N LEU A 973 -3.30 -12.52 -0.86
CA LEU A 973 -2.20 -11.66 -0.41
C LEU A 973 -0.90 -12.43 -0.09
N ASN A 974 -0.98 -13.62 0.51
CA ASN A 974 0.18 -14.46 0.82
C ASN A 974 1.05 -14.78 -0.41
N ALA A 975 0.45 -14.94 -1.60
CA ALA A 975 1.17 -15.19 -2.85
C ALA A 975 1.82 -13.93 -3.46
N TYR A 976 1.39 -12.74 -3.03
CA TYR A 976 1.84 -11.44 -3.55
C TYR A 976 2.74 -10.68 -2.54
N SER A 977 2.72 -11.05 -1.26
CA SER A 977 3.48 -10.40 -0.18
C SER A 977 4.68 -11.21 0.33
N ASN A 978 5.00 -12.37 -0.27
CA ASN A 978 6.08 -13.25 0.20
C ASN A 978 6.88 -13.85 -0.96
N ALA A 979 8.01 -13.21 -1.27
CA ALA A 979 8.91 -13.59 -2.37
C ALA A 979 9.52 -15.01 -2.24
N ASN A 980 9.48 -15.64 -1.06
CA ASN A 980 9.97 -17.01 -0.86
C ASN A 980 9.00 -18.09 -1.38
N LEU A 981 7.78 -17.72 -1.78
CA LEU A 981 6.76 -18.65 -2.26
C LEU A 981 6.76 -18.69 -3.79
N THR A 982 7.35 -19.75 -4.35
CA THR A 982 7.59 -19.86 -5.80
C THR A 982 6.49 -20.60 -6.55
N THR A 983 5.46 -21.08 -5.84
CA THR A 983 4.30 -21.77 -6.42
C THR A 983 3.00 -21.43 -5.70
N TRP A 984 1.89 -21.47 -6.45
CA TRP A 984 0.54 -21.21 -5.92
C TRP A 984 0.15 -22.15 -4.75
N ALA A 985 0.60 -23.41 -4.81
CA ALA A 985 0.36 -24.40 -3.77
C ALA A 985 1.15 -24.10 -2.47
N GLN A 986 2.37 -23.57 -2.56
CA GLN A 986 3.12 -23.11 -1.37
C GLN A 986 2.45 -21.90 -0.70
N ALA A 987 1.76 -21.06 -1.47
CA ALA A 987 0.94 -19.97 -0.95
C ALA A 987 -0.40 -20.42 -0.31
N GLY A 988 -0.71 -21.72 -0.36
CA GLY A 988 -1.92 -22.30 0.24
C GLY A 988 -3.15 -22.30 -0.68
N TYR A 989 -2.99 -21.96 -1.96
CA TYR A 989 -4.08 -21.79 -2.91
C TYR A 989 -4.16 -22.91 -3.95
N THR A 990 -5.36 -23.19 -4.44
CA THR A 990 -5.63 -24.22 -5.46
C THR A 990 -5.62 -23.62 -6.86
N PHE A 991 -5.20 -24.42 -7.85
CA PHE A 991 -5.23 -24.02 -9.25
C PHE A 991 -6.69 -24.03 -9.77
N PRO A 992 -7.16 -23.01 -10.51
CA PRO A 992 -8.51 -23.00 -11.08
C PRO A 992 -8.74 -24.16 -12.06
N ARG A 993 -9.97 -24.68 -12.12
CA ARG A 993 -10.32 -25.76 -13.07
C ARG A 993 -10.43 -25.22 -14.48
N ASN A 994 -9.83 -25.93 -15.43
CA ASN A 994 -9.91 -25.61 -16.86
C ASN A 994 -11.00 -26.46 -17.54
N SER A 995 -11.98 -25.81 -18.16
CA SER A 995 -13.15 -26.44 -18.80
C SER A 995 -12.82 -27.44 -19.91
N LYS A 996 -11.71 -27.25 -20.64
CA LYS A 996 -11.28 -28.16 -21.71
C LYS A 996 -10.33 -29.25 -21.20
N TYR A 997 -9.56 -28.99 -20.15
CA TYR A 997 -8.70 -29.98 -19.51
C TYR A 997 -9.51 -30.81 -18.49
N ASP A 998 -9.90 -30.21 -17.37
CA ASP A 998 -10.60 -30.84 -16.26
C ASP A 998 -12.04 -31.24 -16.58
N GLY A 999 -12.70 -30.46 -17.43
CA GLY A 999 -14.15 -30.46 -17.58
C GLY A 999 -14.82 -29.55 -16.55
N CYS A 1000 -16.04 -29.11 -16.82
CA CYS A 1000 -16.97 -28.54 -15.83
C CYS A 1000 -18.25 -29.39 -15.84
#